data_AF-A0A927V2B4-F1
#
_entry.id   AF-A0A927V2B4-F1
#
_cell.length_a   1.000
_cell.length_b   1.000
_cell.length_c   1.000
_cell.angle_alpha   90.00
_cell.angle_beta   90.00
_cell.angle_gamma   90.00
#
_symmetry.space_group_name_H-M   'P 1'
#
loop_
_entity.id
_entity.type
_entity.pdbx_description
1 polymer ?
#
loop_
_entity_poly.entity_id
_entity_poly.type
_entity_poly.pdbx_seq_one_letter_code
_entity_poly.pdbx_strand_id
1 'polypeptide(L)'
;LLDLADEMGLLVNDESFDMWELSKTPYDYARFFNDWHEKDVASWIRRDRNHPCVIMWSIGNEIYDTHAGERGRELTRMLMELVRSHDPNQNAAATLGSNYMPWENTQKCADIIKLIGYNYAEAYYDEHHKEHKDWIIYGSETASVVQSRGIYHFPADVPILDDDDRQCSSLGNSITSWGAKSIEKCIIDNQNADYSAGMFIWSGFDYIGEPTPYHTKNSYFGQVDTAGFAKDSFYVYQAEWTDYRNYPMVHVWPYWDFNEGQLIDIMVCSNAPKVELFVNGVSLGVKLIDHKHGNERIARWKHPYSKGELRAVAYDEHDNIIAQDCTESFGDPVKLEAVCDKYTFNSDGTDLVFVTIYALDADGHEVCNANNRINVTVTGSGRLAGLDNGDSTDTDSYKCNSRRMFSGKLLAVIQSDNTEGNVVVTIESKGLEPVTIHLVANDTCCCNKENKLSENNSEFYVDDVTICEIYEEVPIRKLEIVAKDRVFTKDRPVIEAIVNILPANATYDDICWRATDDRGVTSGIVNLEVTDNRVVMHGVADGTFRLRCTANNAKKHPDIISVLEFTVEGMGVMHYNPYELISGSLYSYSEGAVAGGNERGVATPRDHKSILVYDNIDFGEWGSDLITIPIFELESSELNFEIWEGIPFADGSTLLLDAVYDKPSIWNTYQEETFKLAKRVKGISSIGFVFYRKAHVKGFKFERLDKAYCRINMSDADSVYGDSYSIKGEVAYDIGNNVSFVYENMDFGSKGAGKITICGRTSLDNNTIHVRFENEEQSYNNIIEFEKSEEFTERSFELEMLQGCGSVSFIFLPGSNFDFAWFRFDS
;
A
#
# COMPACT_ATOMS: atom_id res chain seq x y z
N LEU A 1 -26.89 -20.43 1.37
CA LEU A 1 -26.75 -19.10 0.73
C LEU A 1 -27.88 -18.84 -0.25
N LEU A 2 -28.05 -19.67 -1.29
CA LEU A 2 -29.13 -19.47 -2.27
C LEU A 2 -30.53 -19.45 -1.65
N ASP A 3 -30.81 -20.32 -0.66
CA ASP A 3 -32.07 -20.25 0.10
C ASP A 3 -32.29 -18.88 0.77
N LEU A 4 -31.24 -18.28 1.35
CA LEU A 4 -31.33 -16.94 1.95
C LEU A 4 -31.55 -15.86 0.88
N ALA A 5 -30.90 -15.99 -0.28
CA ALA A 5 -31.09 -15.06 -1.38
C ALA A 5 -32.54 -15.10 -1.92
N ASP A 6 -33.12 -16.29 -2.03
CA ASP A 6 -34.55 -16.45 -2.38
C ASP A 6 -35.47 -15.79 -1.36
N GLU A 7 -35.23 -16.00 -0.06
CA GLU A 7 -36.07 -15.45 1.02
C GLU A 7 -35.95 -13.93 1.15
N MET A 8 -34.75 -13.38 0.91
CA MET A 8 -34.45 -11.96 1.06
C MET A 8 -34.68 -11.15 -0.23
N GLY A 9 -34.88 -11.83 -1.37
CA GLY A 9 -35.02 -11.18 -2.67
C GLY A 9 -33.70 -10.61 -3.22
N LEU A 10 -32.57 -11.27 -2.94
CA LEU A 10 -31.27 -10.93 -3.51
C LEU A 10 -31.09 -11.69 -4.83
N LEU A 11 -30.63 -11.00 -5.88
CA LEU A 11 -30.31 -11.64 -7.17
C LEU A 11 -28.88 -12.17 -7.15
N VAL A 12 -28.66 -13.32 -7.79
CA VAL A 12 -27.38 -14.04 -7.76
C VAL A 12 -26.86 -14.28 -9.18
N ASN A 13 -25.60 -13.86 -9.38
CA ASN A 13 -24.73 -14.40 -10.42
C ASN A 13 -23.99 -15.59 -9.80
N ASP A 14 -24.40 -16.80 -10.14
CA ASP A 14 -23.78 -18.00 -9.61
C ASP A 14 -22.55 -18.33 -10.48
N GLU A 15 -21.42 -18.71 -9.90
CA GLU A 15 -20.14 -18.85 -10.61
C GLU A 15 -19.44 -20.17 -10.30
N SER A 16 -18.91 -20.83 -11.33
CA SER A 16 -18.34 -22.18 -11.20
C SER A 16 -16.82 -22.27 -11.23
N PHE A 17 -16.11 -21.36 -11.91
CA PHE A 17 -14.69 -21.56 -12.21
C PHE A 17 -13.85 -20.30 -12.05
N ASP A 18 -12.72 -20.44 -11.33
CA ASP A 18 -11.70 -19.40 -11.27
C ASP A 18 -10.52 -19.68 -12.25
N MET A 19 -10.52 -20.84 -12.90
CA MET A 19 -9.55 -21.23 -13.93
C MET A 19 -10.13 -22.33 -14.83
N TRP A 20 -9.66 -22.42 -16.08
CA TRP A 20 -9.99 -23.52 -17.01
C TRP A 20 -8.80 -24.46 -17.20
N GLU A 21 -8.20 -24.56 -18.40
CA GLU A 21 -7.06 -25.45 -18.64
C GLU A 21 -5.75 -24.82 -18.14
N LEU A 22 -5.65 -23.49 -18.10
CA LEU A 22 -4.47 -22.76 -17.62
C LEU A 22 -4.63 -22.39 -16.14
N SER A 23 -3.65 -22.77 -15.34
CA SER A 23 -3.63 -22.53 -13.88
C SER A 23 -3.36 -21.08 -13.52
N LYS A 24 -4.02 -20.58 -12.47
CA LYS A 24 -3.62 -19.38 -11.71
C LYS A 24 -2.63 -19.74 -10.59
N THR A 25 -2.74 -20.93 -9.98
CA THR A 25 -1.83 -21.41 -8.93
C THR A 25 -1.44 -22.89 -9.13
N PRO A 26 -0.32 -23.38 -8.55
CA PRO A 26 0.19 -24.73 -8.82
C PRO A 26 -0.74 -25.91 -8.45
N TYR A 27 -1.75 -25.68 -7.62
CA TYR A 27 -2.62 -26.72 -7.06
C TYR A 27 -4.10 -26.42 -7.25
N ASP A 28 -4.45 -25.49 -8.14
CA ASP A 28 -5.84 -25.14 -8.41
C ASP A 28 -6.57 -26.18 -9.28
N TYR A 29 -7.80 -25.84 -9.63
CA TYR A 29 -8.72 -26.72 -10.35
C TYR A 29 -8.29 -27.03 -11.79
N ALA A 30 -7.36 -26.27 -12.39
CA ALA A 30 -6.96 -26.48 -13.78
C ALA A 30 -6.42 -27.89 -14.04
N ARG A 31 -5.83 -28.50 -13.00
CA ARG A 31 -5.30 -29.87 -13.02
C ARG A 31 -6.38 -30.95 -13.14
N PHE A 32 -7.63 -30.60 -12.87
CA PHE A 32 -8.79 -31.48 -12.93
C PHE A 32 -9.77 -31.09 -14.04
N PHE A 33 -9.69 -29.86 -14.53
CA PHE A 33 -10.64 -29.29 -15.48
C PHE A 33 -10.97 -30.25 -16.63
N ASN A 34 -9.95 -30.75 -17.33
CA ASN A 34 -10.11 -31.66 -18.48
C ASN A 34 -10.94 -32.92 -18.18
N ASP A 35 -10.88 -33.45 -16.96
CA ASP A 35 -11.54 -34.70 -16.58
C ASP A 35 -12.89 -34.48 -15.85
N TRP A 36 -13.14 -33.27 -15.33
CA TRP A 36 -14.22 -33.02 -14.37
C TRP A 36 -15.21 -31.92 -14.77
N HIS A 37 -14.84 -30.95 -15.62
CA HIS A 37 -15.68 -29.78 -15.91
C HIS A 37 -17.12 -30.16 -16.33
N GLU A 38 -17.32 -31.15 -17.21
CA GLU A 38 -18.67 -31.57 -17.62
C GLU A 38 -19.53 -32.04 -16.43
N LYS A 39 -18.94 -32.81 -15.50
CA LYS A 39 -19.64 -33.33 -14.33
C LYS A 39 -19.96 -32.23 -13.35
N ASP A 40 -19.04 -31.29 -13.18
CA ASP A 40 -19.19 -30.20 -12.23
C ASP A 40 -20.23 -29.19 -12.73
N VAL A 41 -20.22 -28.83 -14.03
CA VAL A 41 -21.29 -28.02 -14.63
C VAL A 41 -22.65 -28.72 -14.52
N ALA A 42 -22.71 -30.04 -14.75
CA ALA A 42 -23.94 -30.80 -14.59
C ALA A 42 -24.48 -30.78 -13.15
N SER A 43 -23.59 -30.92 -12.17
CA SER A 43 -23.94 -30.89 -10.74
C SER A 43 -24.43 -29.50 -10.33
N TRP A 44 -23.62 -28.47 -10.61
CA TRP A 44 -23.87 -27.08 -10.30
C TRP A 44 -25.23 -26.59 -10.81
N ILE A 45 -25.45 -26.66 -12.13
CA ILE A 45 -26.68 -26.16 -12.73
C ILE A 45 -27.90 -26.94 -12.25
N ARG A 46 -27.83 -28.28 -12.15
CA ARG A 46 -28.99 -29.08 -11.73
C ARG A 46 -29.37 -28.85 -10.26
N ARG A 47 -28.39 -28.57 -9.41
CA ARG A 47 -28.59 -28.20 -8.01
C ARG A 47 -29.37 -26.88 -7.93
N ASP A 48 -28.95 -25.88 -8.70
CA ASP A 48 -29.33 -24.49 -8.41
C ASP A 48 -30.41 -23.90 -9.32
N ARG A 49 -30.68 -24.48 -10.50
CA ARG A 49 -31.61 -23.95 -11.53
C ARG A 49 -33.08 -23.75 -11.11
N ASN A 50 -33.46 -24.10 -9.88
CA ASN A 50 -34.80 -23.87 -9.35
C ASN A 50 -34.85 -22.70 -8.35
N HIS A 51 -33.71 -22.13 -7.97
CA HIS A 51 -33.65 -20.95 -7.11
C HIS A 51 -34.04 -19.71 -7.91
N PRO A 52 -35.14 -19.01 -7.58
CA PRO A 52 -35.55 -17.79 -8.28
C PRO A 52 -34.54 -16.64 -8.16
N CYS A 53 -33.65 -16.66 -7.16
CA CYS A 53 -32.59 -15.67 -7.05
C CYS A 53 -31.55 -15.76 -8.19
N VAL A 54 -31.33 -16.94 -8.78
CA VAL A 54 -30.27 -17.12 -9.76
C VAL A 54 -30.70 -16.58 -11.11
N ILE A 55 -29.99 -15.54 -11.58
CA ILE A 55 -30.28 -14.85 -12.84
C ILE A 55 -29.18 -15.03 -13.90
N MET A 56 -27.96 -15.38 -13.47
CA MET A 56 -26.80 -15.57 -14.33
C MET A 56 -25.97 -16.79 -13.89
N TRP A 57 -25.38 -17.48 -14.88
CA TRP A 57 -24.45 -18.58 -14.71
C TRP A 57 -23.06 -18.16 -15.22
N SER A 58 -22.17 -17.71 -14.34
CA SER A 58 -20.81 -17.36 -14.71
C SER A 58 -19.96 -18.60 -14.95
N ILE A 59 -19.57 -18.81 -16.21
CA ILE A 59 -18.69 -19.91 -16.61
C ILE A 59 -17.21 -19.63 -16.30
N GLY A 60 -16.88 -18.45 -15.76
CA GLY A 60 -15.58 -18.21 -15.15
C GLY A 60 -15.28 -16.75 -14.80
N ASN A 61 -14.26 -16.58 -13.96
CA ASN A 61 -13.70 -15.29 -13.55
C ASN A 61 -12.24 -15.13 -14.00
N GLU A 62 -11.93 -14.06 -14.71
CA GLU A 62 -10.56 -13.69 -15.14
C GLU A 62 -9.77 -14.86 -15.77
N ILE A 63 -10.44 -15.58 -16.67
CA ILE A 63 -9.91 -16.81 -17.24
C ILE A 63 -8.84 -16.52 -18.30
N TYR A 64 -7.59 -16.89 -18.02
CA TYR A 64 -6.45 -16.63 -18.90
C TYR A 64 -6.59 -17.29 -20.29
N ASP A 65 -7.20 -18.47 -20.39
CA ASP A 65 -7.46 -19.16 -21.66
C ASP A 65 -8.20 -18.28 -22.68
N THR A 66 -9.11 -17.41 -22.22
CA THR A 66 -9.89 -16.50 -23.07
C THR A 66 -9.03 -15.49 -23.80
N HIS A 67 -7.91 -15.11 -23.17
CA HIS A 67 -6.93 -14.18 -23.70
C HIS A 67 -5.85 -14.90 -24.52
N ALA A 68 -5.40 -16.07 -24.04
CA ALA A 68 -4.24 -16.78 -24.56
C ALA A 68 -4.36 -17.21 -26.04
N GLY A 69 -5.56 -17.52 -26.54
CA GLY A 69 -5.74 -17.82 -27.96
C GLY A 69 -7.05 -18.49 -28.34
N GLU A 70 -7.04 -19.18 -29.49
CA GLU A 70 -8.25 -19.76 -30.09
C GLU A 70 -8.92 -20.82 -29.20
N ARG A 71 -8.13 -21.58 -28.42
CA ARG A 71 -8.64 -22.59 -27.50
C ARG A 71 -9.66 -22.03 -26.51
N GLY A 72 -9.45 -20.81 -26.00
CA GLY A 72 -10.41 -20.15 -25.10
C GLY A 72 -11.81 -20.01 -25.71
N ARG A 73 -11.90 -19.77 -27.02
CA ARG A 73 -13.20 -19.67 -27.74
C ARG A 73 -13.89 -21.03 -27.86
N GLU A 74 -13.14 -22.12 -27.97
CA GLU A 74 -13.68 -23.47 -28.00
C GLU A 74 -14.25 -23.85 -26.63
N LEU A 75 -13.48 -23.59 -25.56
CA LEU A 75 -13.90 -23.82 -24.18
C LEU A 75 -15.13 -22.99 -23.82
N THR A 76 -15.16 -21.71 -24.22
CA THR A 76 -16.32 -20.82 -24.02
C THR A 76 -17.59 -21.43 -24.62
N ARG A 77 -17.55 -21.89 -25.89
CA ARG A 77 -18.72 -22.52 -26.54
C ARG A 77 -19.15 -23.79 -25.81
N MET A 78 -18.20 -24.64 -25.49
CA MET A 78 -18.45 -25.93 -24.84
C MET A 78 -19.10 -25.73 -23.46
N LEU A 79 -18.58 -24.84 -22.61
CA LEU A 79 -19.17 -24.54 -21.31
C LEU A 79 -20.56 -23.93 -21.42
N MET A 80 -20.77 -23.00 -22.36
CA MET A 80 -22.11 -22.44 -22.62
C MET A 80 -23.12 -23.50 -23.07
N GLU A 81 -22.70 -24.44 -23.93
CA GLU A 81 -23.54 -25.55 -24.36
C GLU A 81 -23.88 -26.50 -23.21
N LEU A 82 -22.92 -26.78 -22.32
CA LEU A 82 -23.14 -27.58 -21.12
C LEU A 82 -24.16 -26.93 -20.18
N VAL A 83 -24.02 -25.62 -19.91
CA VAL A 83 -24.99 -24.85 -19.11
C VAL A 83 -26.39 -25.00 -19.71
N ARG A 84 -26.56 -24.73 -21.01
CA ARG A 84 -27.86 -24.86 -21.71
C ARG A 84 -28.42 -26.28 -21.66
N SER A 85 -27.57 -27.30 -21.73
CA SER A 85 -28.00 -28.70 -21.67
C SER A 85 -28.54 -29.09 -20.29
N HIS A 86 -28.10 -28.39 -19.24
CA HIS A 86 -28.48 -28.67 -17.86
C HIS A 86 -29.48 -27.68 -17.30
N ASP A 87 -29.69 -26.53 -17.95
CA ASP A 87 -30.79 -25.60 -17.73
C ASP A 87 -31.71 -25.50 -18.98
N PRO A 88 -32.47 -26.57 -19.31
CA PRO A 88 -33.25 -26.62 -20.55
C PRO A 88 -34.40 -25.60 -20.59
N ASN A 89 -34.80 -25.06 -19.43
CA ASN A 89 -35.82 -24.02 -19.33
C ASN A 89 -35.25 -22.62 -19.47
N GLN A 90 -33.91 -22.48 -19.52
CA GLN A 90 -33.21 -21.19 -19.58
C GLN A 90 -33.63 -20.28 -18.42
N ASN A 91 -33.58 -20.81 -17.20
CA ASN A 91 -33.92 -20.08 -15.99
C ASN A 91 -32.94 -18.91 -15.75
N ALA A 92 -31.68 -19.07 -16.14
CA ALA A 92 -30.66 -18.02 -16.09
C ALA A 92 -29.74 -18.03 -17.32
N ALA A 93 -29.12 -16.88 -17.61
CA ALA A 93 -28.25 -16.70 -18.77
C ALA A 93 -26.78 -17.00 -18.45
N ALA A 94 -26.05 -17.67 -19.35
CA ALA A 94 -24.61 -17.84 -19.19
C ALA A 94 -23.87 -16.49 -19.34
N THR A 95 -22.90 -16.24 -18.48
CA THR A 95 -22.02 -15.05 -18.50
C THR A 95 -20.56 -15.43 -18.23
N LEU A 96 -19.64 -14.49 -18.40
CA LEU A 96 -18.21 -14.59 -18.06
C LEU A 96 -17.77 -13.25 -17.47
N GLY A 97 -17.00 -13.24 -16.39
CA GLY A 97 -16.33 -12.04 -15.85
C GLY A 97 -14.88 -11.97 -16.32
N SER A 98 -14.42 -10.83 -16.84
CA SER A 98 -13.05 -10.73 -17.35
C SER A 98 -12.40 -9.36 -17.19
N ASN A 99 -11.17 -9.36 -16.69
CA ASN A 99 -10.23 -8.23 -16.75
C ASN A 99 -9.48 -8.16 -18.10
N TYR A 100 -9.67 -9.12 -19.00
CA TYR A 100 -9.04 -9.18 -20.32
C TYR A 100 -9.91 -8.59 -21.45
N MET A 101 -11.00 -7.88 -21.12
CA MET A 101 -11.86 -7.24 -22.11
C MET A 101 -11.17 -6.27 -23.08
N PRO A 102 -10.07 -5.59 -22.74
CA PRO A 102 -9.34 -4.76 -23.71
C PRO A 102 -8.75 -5.52 -24.90
N TRP A 103 -8.64 -6.86 -24.83
CA TRP A 103 -7.94 -7.67 -25.84
C TRP A 103 -8.91 -8.41 -26.78
N GLU A 104 -8.54 -8.44 -28.06
CA GLU A 104 -9.36 -8.98 -29.16
C GLU A 104 -9.77 -10.46 -28.95
N ASN A 105 -8.92 -11.30 -28.38
CA ASN A 105 -9.24 -12.72 -28.14
C ASN A 105 -10.37 -12.90 -27.13
N THR A 106 -10.33 -12.14 -26.04
CA THR A 106 -11.38 -12.15 -25.03
C THR A 106 -12.65 -11.53 -25.58
N GLN A 107 -12.56 -10.46 -26.36
CA GLN A 107 -13.72 -9.88 -27.08
C GLN A 107 -14.39 -10.89 -28.02
N LYS A 108 -13.62 -11.76 -28.70
CA LYS A 108 -14.19 -12.86 -29.51
C LYS A 108 -14.90 -13.92 -28.65
N CYS A 109 -14.50 -14.11 -27.39
CA CYS A 109 -15.23 -14.95 -26.44
C CYS A 109 -16.50 -14.25 -25.96
N ALA A 110 -16.41 -12.95 -25.65
CA ALA A 110 -17.55 -12.08 -25.33
C ALA A 110 -18.61 -12.10 -26.44
N ASP A 111 -18.18 -12.10 -27.71
CA ASP A 111 -19.07 -12.18 -28.86
C ASP A 111 -19.82 -13.52 -29.00
N ILE A 112 -19.31 -14.59 -28.37
CA ILE A 112 -20.01 -15.87 -28.31
C ILE A 112 -21.09 -15.84 -27.21
N ILE A 113 -20.78 -15.23 -26.06
CA ILE A 113 -21.64 -15.24 -24.87
C ILE A 113 -22.70 -14.14 -24.86
N LYS A 114 -22.40 -12.99 -25.45
CA LYS A 114 -23.21 -11.76 -25.55
C LYS A 114 -23.51 -11.07 -24.21
N LEU A 115 -23.79 -11.81 -23.15
CA LEU A 115 -23.85 -11.30 -21.77
C LEU A 115 -22.45 -11.38 -21.16
N ILE A 116 -21.81 -10.23 -20.95
CA ILE A 116 -20.39 -10.19 -20.58
C ILE A 116 -20.13 -9.21 -19.44
N GLY A 117 -19.41 -9.71 -18.44
CA GLY A 117 -18.96 -8.97 -17.28
C GLY A 117 -17.56 -8.40 -17.48
N TYR A 118 -17.39 -7.14 -17.08
CA TYR A 118 -16.12 -6.44 -17.11
C TYR A 118 -15.57 -6.32 -15.69
N ASN A 119 -14.36 -6.82 -15.46
CA ASN A 119 -13.63 -6.59 -14.22
C ASN A 119 -12.74 -5.35 -14.39
N TYR A 120 -12.95 -4.31 -13.58
CA TYR A 120 -12.12 -3.11 -13.52
C TYR A 120 -11.86 -2.40 -14.87
N ALA A 121 -12.83 -2.50 -15.78
CA ALA A 121 -12.70 -2.08 -17.18
C ALA A 121 -13.80 -1.11 -17.62
N GLU A 122 -14.29 -0.29 -16.68
CA GLU A 122 -15.33 0.74 -16.89
C GLU A 122 -14.95 1.70 -18.03
N ALA A 123 -13.66 1.97 -18.21
CA ALA A 123 -13.14 2.82 -19.29
C ALA A 123 -13.49 2.33 -20.70
N TYR A 124 -13.79 1.04 -20.89
CA TYR A 124 -14.06 0.43 -22.19
C TYR A 124 -15.56 0.27 -22.49
N TYR A 125 -16.44 0.55 -21.51
CA TYR A 125 -17.88 0.28 -21.64
C TYR A 125 -18.48 1.01 -22.84
N ASP A 126 -18.16 2.30 -22.96
CA ASP A 126 -18.73 3.18 -24.00
C ASP A 126 -18.28 2.78 -25.41
N GLU A 127 -17.01 2.44 -25.55
CA GLU A 127 -16.40 2.02 -26.82
C GLU A 127 -17.02 0.70 -27.26
N HIS A 128 -16.95 -0.32 -26.40
CA HIS A 128 -17.46 -1.64 -26.75
C HIS A 128 -18.98 -1.66 -26.92
N HIS A 129 -19.75 -0.87 -26.16
CA HIS A 129 -21.19 -0.73 -26.41
C HIS A 129 -21.50 -0.09 -27.78
N LYS A 130 -20.63 0.79 -28.29
CA LYS A 130 -20.78 1.37 -29.63
C LYS A 130 -20.48 0.36 -30.73
N GLU A 131 -19.43 -0.45 -30.56
CA GLU A 131 -18.98 -1.42 -31.54
C GLU A 131 -19.82 -2.70 -31.55
N HIS A 132 -20.23 -3.16 -30.37
CA HIS A 132 -20.95 -4.41 -30.14
C HIS A 132 -22.35 -4.14 -29.57
N LYS A 133 -23.24 -3.66 -30.44
CA LYS A 133 -24.60 -3.24 -30.08
C LYS A 133 -25.50 -4.34 -29.52
N ASP A 134 -25.14 -5.59 -29.72
CA ASP A 134 -25.85 -6.77 -29.26
C ASP A 134 -25.29 -7.37 -27.96
N TRP A 135 -24.22 -6.78 -27.39
CA TRP A 135 -23.71 -7.20 -26.09
C TRP A 135 -24.52 -6.57 -24.95
N ILE A 136 -24.73 -7.37 -23.90
CA ILE A 136 -25.28 -6.95 -22.62
C ILE A 136 -24.09 -6.82 -21.67
N ILE A 137 -23.81 -5.60 -21.25
CA ILE A 137 -22.63 -5.23 -20.46
C ILE A 137 -23.01 -5.05 -19.00
N TYR A 138 -22.16 -5.49 -18.08
CA TYR A 138 -22.20 -5.12 -16.67
C TYR A 138 -20.80 -5.17 -16.06
N GLY A 139 -20.62 -4.55 -14.89
CA GLY A 139 -19.41 -4.72 -14.09
C GLY A 139 -19.49 -6.00 -13.27
N SER A 140 -18.76 -7.04 -13.66
CA SER A 140 -18.70 -8.28 -12.88
C SER A 140 -17.81 -8.16 -11.65
N GLU A 141 -16.84 -7.23 -11.67
CA GLU A 141 -15.99 -6.93 -10.52
C GLU A 141 -15.53 -5.46 -10.62
N THR A 142 -15.82 -4.66 -9.60
CA THR A 142 -15.60 -3.21 -9.61
C THR A 142 -15.06 -2.71 -8.27
N ALA A 143 -14.69 -1.43 -8.18
CA ALA A 143 -14.11 -0.79 -7.00
C ALA A 143 -12.71 -1.29 -6.59
N SER A 144 -12.58 -2.38 -5.82
CA SER A 144 -11.31 -2.86 -5.26
C SER A 144 -10.47 -1.74 -4.59
N VAL A 145 -11.14 -0.81 -3.91
CA VAL A 145 -10.54 0.18 -3.01
C VAL A 145 -10.37 -0.47 -1.65
N VAL A 146 -9.16 -0.41 -1.09
CA VAL A 146 -8.82 -1.10 0.17
C VAL A 146 -8.94 -0.16 1.37
N GLN A 147 -9.36 -0.69 2.52
CA GLN A 147 -9.71 0.11 3.70
C GLN A 147 -9.77 -0.76 4.96
N SER A 148 -9.41 -0.20 6.10
CA SER A 148 -9.54 -0.79 7.43
C SER A 148 -10.52 0.02 8.27
N ARG A 149 -11.39 -0.66 9.01
CA ARG A 149 -12.41 -0.02 9.86
C ARG A 149 -11.76 0.92 10.88
N GLY A 150 -12.16 2.18 10.88
CA GLY A 150 -11.72 3.18 11.86
C GLY A 150 -10.25 3.62 11.74
N ILE A 151 -9.60 3.36 10.60
CA ILE A 151 -8.22 3.78 10.34
C ILE A 151 -8.19 4.94 9.33
N TYR A 152 -7.48 6.01 9.68
CA TYR A 152 -7.46 7.26 8.92
C TYR A 152 -6.01 7.74 8.73
N HIS A 153 -5.51 7.72 7.49
CA HIS A 153 -4.16 8.18 7.15
C HIS A 153 -4.26 9.54 6.44
N PHE A 154 -3.92 10.60 7.16
CA PHE A 154 -4.03 11.98 6.68
C PHE A 154 -2.79 12.41 5.87
N PRO A 155 -2.96 13.24 4.84
CA PRO A 155 -4.22 13.87 4.40
C PRO A 155 -4.98 13.03 3.34
N ALA A 156 -6.29 13.22 3.25
CA ALA A 156 -7.19 12.43 2.38
C ALA A 156 -6.94 12.63 0.87
N ASP A 157 -6.27 13.71 0.46
CA ASP A 157 -5.94 14.02 -0.94
C ASP A 157 -4.61 13.42 -1.40
N VAL A 158 -3.87 12.78 -0.50
CA VAL A 158 -2.61 12.08 -0.81
C VAL A 158 -2.87 10.58 -0.91
N PRO A 159 -2.55 9.92 -2.04
CA PRO A 159 -2.72 8.48 -2.18
C PRO A 159 -1.71 7.73 -1.30
N ILE A 160 -2.23 6.91 -0.38
CA ILE A 160 -1.45 6.09 0.55
C ILE A 160 -1.99 4.67 0.44
N LEU A 161 -1.38 3.84 -0.41
CA LEU A 161 -1.79 2.44 -0.56
C LEU A 161 -1.40 1.61 0.66
N ASP A 162 -0.19 1.84 1.19
CA ASP A 162 0.34 1.14 2.35
C ASP A 162 1.05 2.07 3.36
N ASP A 163 1.00 1.73 4.64
CA ASP A 163 1.68 2.43 5.75
C ASP A 163 2.21 1.43 6.81
N ASP A 164 2.96 1.95 7.79
CA ASP A 164 3.72 1.13 8.75
C ASP A 164 2.84 0.26 9.66
N ASP A 165 1.59 0.66 9.91
CA ASP A 165 0.64 -0.11 10.73
C ASP A 165 0.08 -1.35 10.01
N ARG A 166 0.38 -1.47 8.71
CA ARG A 166 -0.18 -2.49 7.82
C ARG A 166 -1.70 -2.42 7.72
N GLN A 167 -2.26 -1.22 7.81
CA GLN A 167 -3.69 -0.97 7.62
C GLN A 167 -3.90 -0.16 6.33
N CYS A 168 -5.14 -0.07 5.87
CA CYS A 168 -5.54 0.78 4.75
C CYS A 168 -6.51 1.86 5.27
N SER A 169 -6.47 3.06 4.69
CA SER A 169 -7.28 4.16 5.21
C SER A 169 -8.73 4.13 4.72
N SER A 170 -9.67 4.39 5.63
CA SER A 170 -11.10 4.63 5.33
C SER A 170 -11.40 6.05 4.83
N LEU A 171 -10.39 6.90 4.60
CA LEU A 171 -10.57 8.19 3.90
C LEU A 171 -10.74 8.03 2.37
N GLY A 172 -10.53 6.81 1.86
CA GLY A 172 -10.68 6.48 0.43
C GLY A 172 -9.43 6.76 -0.41
N ASN A 173 -8.29 7.02 0.22
CA ASN A 173 -6.99 7.30 -0.42
C ASN A 173 -6.08 6.07 -0.55
N SER A 174 -6.51 4.89 -0.10
CA SER A 174 -5.81 3.62 -0.33
C SER A 174 -6.36 2.92 -1.58
N ILE A 175 -5.85 3.33 -2.74
CA ILE A 175 -6.31 2.90 -4.06
C ILE A 175 -5.37 1.86 -4.69
N THR A 176 -5.92 0.74 -5.14
CA THR A 176 -5.16 -0.28 -5.87
C THR A 176 -4.82 0.22 -7.28
N SER A 177 -3.79 -0.38 -7.89
CA SER A 177 -3.33 0.04 -9.22
C SER A 177 -4.29 -0.34 -10.36
N TRP A 178 -5.20 -1.28 -10.14
CA TRP A 178 -6.19 -1.75 -11.12
C TRP A 178 -7.62 -1.30 -10.79
N GLY A 179 -7.95 -1.12 -9.51
CA GLY A 179 -9.28 -0.75 -9.08
C GLY A 179 -9.69 0.68 -9.45
N ALA A 180 -10.87 1.07 -8.97
CA ALA A 180 -11.43 2.39 -9.18
C ALA A 180 -10.55 3.48 -8.55
N LYS A 181 -10.53 4.65 -9.19
CA LYS A 181 -9.81 5.84 -8.69
C LYS A 181 -10.37 6.39 -7.38
N SER A 182 -11.65 6.14 -7.13
CA SER A 182 -12.33 6.38 -5.86
C SER A 182 -13.65 5.62 -5.87
N ILE A 183 -14.25 5.45 -4.69
CA ILE A 183 -15.60 4.87 -4.54
C ILE A 183 -16.62 5.70 -5.33
N GLU A 184 -16.55 7.04 -5.24
CA GLU A 184 -17.45 7.94 -5.96
C GLU A 184 -17.35 7.75 -7.47
N LYS A 185 -16.12 7.66 -8.00
CA LYS A 185 -15.87 7.46 -9.43
C LYS A 185 -16.46 6.12 -9.91
N CYS A 186 -16.29 5.05 -9.14
CA CYS A 186 -16.89 3.74 -9.44
C CYS A 186 -18.40 3.84 -9.59
N ILE A 187 -19.07 4.51 -8.64
CA ILE A 187 -20.52 4.67 -8.65
C ILE A 187 -20.97 5.55 -9.82
N ILE A 188 -20.28 6.67 -10.06
CA ILE A 188 -20.59 7.62 -11.13
C ILE A 188 -20.42 6.96 -12.51
N ASP A 189 -19.36 6.19 -12.72
CA ASP A 189 -19.11 5.50 -14.00
C ASP A 189 -20.22 4.51 -14.33
N ASN A 190 -20.64 3.72 -13.33
CA ASN A 190 -21.78 2.82 -13.50
C ASN A 190 -23.10 3.59 -13.71
N GLN A 191 -23.36 4.67 -12.97
CA GLN A 191 -24.56 5.50 -13.13
C GLN A 191 -24.66 6.15 -14.52
N ASN A 192 -23.52 6.56 -15.09
CA ASN A 192 -23.47 7.20 -16.41
C ASN A 192 -23.58 6.20 -17.56
N ALA A 193 -23.26 4.92 -17.33
CA ALA A 193 -23.43 3.85 -18.29
C ALA A 193 -24.88 3.31 -18.25
N ASP A 194 -25.84 4.07 -18.77
CA ASP A 194 -27.28 3.72 -18.76
C ASP A 194 -27.64 2.40 -19.49
N TYR A 195 -26.74 1.93 -20.35
CA TYR A 195 -26.81 0.64 -21.05
C TYR A 195 -26.21 -0.53 -20.26
N SER A 196 -25.52 -0.28 -19.14
CA SER A 196 -24.99 -1.31 -18.24
C SER A 196 -26.10 -1.90 -17.38
N ALA A 197 -26.06 -3.21 -17.14
CA ALA A 197 -27.01 -3.88 -16.24
C ALA A 197 -26.67 -3.68 -14.74
N GLY A 198 -25.56 -2.99 -14.43
CA GLY A 198 -25.14 -2.67 -13.06
C GLY A 198 -23.71 -3.12 -12.77
N MET A 199 -23.42 -3.30 -11.48
CA MET A 199 -22.08 -3.68 -11.01
C MET A 199 -22.13 -4.61 -9.78
N PHE A 200 -21.11 -5.45 -9.65
CA PHE A 200 -20.76 -6.19 -8.44
C PHE A 200 -19.45 -5.62 -7.89
N ILE A 201 -19.46 -5.13 -6.66
CA ILE A 201 -18.28 -4.52 -6.03
C ILE A 201 -17.38 -5.59 -5.43
N TRP A 202 -16.06 -5.38 -5.51
CA TRP A 202 -15.05 -6.15 -4.79
C TRP A 202 -14.62 -5.38 -3.53
N SER A 203 -15.09 -5.74 -2.33
CA SER A 203 -16.10 -6.76 -2.02
C SER A 203 -17.20 -6.19 -1.10
N GLY A 204 -18.28 -6.94 -0.92
CA GLY A 204 -19.29 -6.62 0.09
C GLY A 204 -18.76 -6.79 1.51
N PHE A 205 -18.26 -7.99 1.81
CA PHE A 205 -17.59 -8.34 3.07
C PHE A 205 -16.13 -8.64 2.83
N ASP A 206 -15.27 -8.33 3.81
CA ASP A 206 -13.93 -8.88 3.85
C ASP A 206 -13.98 -10.41 3.98
N TYR A 207 -12.91 -11.05 3.52
CA TYR A 207 -12.71 -12.49 3.58
C TYR A 207 -11.28 -12.82 4.04
N ILE A 208 -11.07 -14.07 4.43
CA ILE A 208 -9.74 -14.57 4.84
C ILE A 208 -8.89 -14.82 3.60
N GLY A 209 -7.62 -14.45 3.65
CA GLY A 209 -6.70 -14.50 2.51
C GLY A 209 -6.65 -13.18 1.75
N GLU A 210 -5.92 -13.20 0.62
CA GLU A 210 -5.74 -12.06 -0.30
C GLU A 210 -5.54 -10.68 0.38
N PRO A 211 -4.55 -10.55 1.27
CA PRO A 211 -4.37 -9.38 2.13
C PRO A 211 -3.75 -8.17 1.39
N THR A 212 -4.06 -7.97 0.11
CA THR A 212 -3.57 -6.85 -0.70
C THR A 212 -3.82 -5.52 0.01
N PRO A 213 -2.80 -4.63 0.14
CA PRO A 213 -1.47 -4.67 -0.51
C PRO A 213 -0.38 -5.43 0.28
N TYR A 214 -0.72 -5.97 1.44
CA TYR A 214 0.21 -6.57 2.41
C TYR A 214 0.33 -8.10 2.27
N HIS A 215 1.05 -8.69 3.23
CA HIS A 215 1.13 -10.13 3.48
C HIS A 215 0.59 -10.47 4.88
N THR A 216 -0.54 -9.88 5.23
CA THR A 216 -1.30 -10.13 6.47
C THR A 216 -2.25 -11.32 6.27
N LYS A 217 -3.38 -11.44 6.99
CA LYS A 217 -4.21 -12.67 6.93
C LYS A 217 -5.56 -12.52 6.23
N ASN A 218 -6.17 -11.33 6.22
CA ASN A 218 -7.50 -11.05 5.66
C ASN A 218 -7.43 -9.95 4.59
N SER A 219 -8.45 -9.88 3.75
CA SER A 219 -8.64 -8.80 2.78
C SER A 219 -8.88 -7.44 3.44
N TYR A 220 -8.76 -6.39 2.63
CA TYR A 220 -9.11 -5.01 2.99
C TYR A 220 -10.22 -4.44 2.07
N PHE A 221 -10.76 -5.24 1.15
CA PHE A 221 -11.66 -4.81 0.09
C PHE A 221 -13.11 -4.61 0.53
N GLY A 222 -13.53 -5.28 1.60
CA GLY A 222 -14.92 -5.30 2.06
C GLY A 222 -15.41 -3.94 2.48
N GLN A 223 -16.69 -3.64 2.20
CA GLN A 223 -17.37 -2.49 2.81
C GLN A 223 -17.80 -2.80 4.26
N VAL A 224 -17.83 -4.08 4.60
CA VAL A 224 -18.03 -4.64 5.93
C VAL A 224 -16.82 -5.53 6.25
N ASP A 225 -16.31 -5.49 7.48
CA ASP A 225 -15.18 -6.35 7.89
C ASP A 225 -15.60 -7.82 8.12
N THR A 226 -14.65 -8.71 8.41
CA THR A 226 -14.93 -10.14 8.63
C THR A 226 -15.81 -10.41 9.86
N ALA A 227 -15.86 -9.47 10.80
CA ALA A 227 -16.68 -9.52 12.01
C ALA A 227 -18.09 -8.95 11.78
N GLY A 228 -18.42 -8.49 10.58
CA GLY A 228 -19.73 -7.94 10.24
C GLY A 228 -19.92 -6.48 10.61
N PHE A 229 -18.85 -5.75 10.93
CA PHE A 229 -18.93 -4.32 11.23
C PHE A 229 -18.69 -3.49 9.97
N ALA A 230 -19.61 -2.56 9.70
CA ALA A 230 -19.52 -1.65 8.56
C ALA A 230 -18.29 -0.74 8.66
N LYS A 231 -17.65 -0.52 7.51
CA LYS A 231 -16.64 0.53 7.29
C LYS A 231 -17.33 1.79 6.74
N ASP A 232 -16.63 2.91 6.70
CA ASP A 232 -17.21 4.20 6.27
C ASP A 232 -17.78 4.16 4.84
N SER A 233 -17.16 3.38 3.95
CA SER A 233 -17.62 3.14 2.58
C SER A 233 -18.99 2.48 2.46
N PHE A 234 -19.41 1.66 3.42
CA PHE A 234 -20.75 1.06 3.45
C PHE A 234 -21.83 2.14 3.34
N TYR A 235 -21.65 3.23 4.08
CA TYR A 235 -22.58 4.34 4.12
C TYR A 235 -22.59 5.17 2.83
N VAL A 236 -21.47 5.19 2.09
CA VAL A 236 -21.42 5.80 0.75
C VAL A 236 -22.29 5.01 -0.24
N TYR A 237 -22.20 3.68 -0.25
CA TYR A 237 -23.10 2.86 -1.06
C TYR A 237 -24.55 2.94 -0.60
N GLN A 238 -24.80 2.98 0.72
CA GLN A 238 -26.15 3.19 1.25
C GLN A 238 -26.73 4.52 0.77
N ALA A 239 -25.95 5.61 0.79
CA ALA A 239 -26.38 6.91 0.28
C ALA A 239 -26.77 6.86 -1.21
N GLU A 240 -26.00 6.15 -2.03
CA GLU A 240 -26.26 6.09 -3.48
C GLU A 240 -27.33 5.08 -3.89
N TRP A 241 -27.60 4.07 -3.06
CA TRP A 241 -28.55 2.99 -3.36
C TRP A 241 -29.88 3.09 -2.61
N THR A 242 -30.09 4.15 -1.82
CA THR A 242 -31.35 4.40 -1.12
C THR A 242 -31.92 5.79 -1.43
N ASP A 243 -33.24 5.92 -1.43
CA ASP A 243 -33.90 7.21 -1.61
C ASP A 243 -34.14 7.87 -0.25
N TYR A 244 -33.64 9.09 -0.08
CA TYR A 244 -33.79 9.87 1.16
C TYR A 244 -35.26 10.11 1.54
N ARG A 245 -36.21 10.03 0.60
CA ARG A 245 -37.64 10.18 0.89
C ARG A 245 -38.22 9.01 1.69
N ASN A 246 -37.59 7.85 1.62
CA ASN A 246 -38.01 6.64 2.34
C ASN A 246 -37.05 6.29 3.48
N TYR A 247 -35.75 6.50 3.25
CA TYR A 247 -34.68 6.14 4.18
C TYR A 247 -33.64 7.27 4.26
N PRO A 248 -33.98 8.44 4.83
CA PRO A 248 -33.05 9.56 4.93
C PRO A 248 -31.86 9.19 5.81
N MET A 249 -30.64 9.47 5.34
CA MET A 249 -29.42 9.15 6.08
C MET A 249 -28.33 10.20 5.87
N VAL A 250 -27.45 10.31 6.85
CA VAL A 250 -26.17 11.04 6.77
C VAL A 250 -25.18 10.28 7.63
N HIS A 251 -23.92 10.22 7.19
CA HIS A 251 -22.82 9.60 7.93
C HIS A 251 -21.62 10.55 7.92
N VAL A 252 -21.02 10.79 9.09
CA VAL A 252 -19.82 11.63 9.26
C VAL A 252 -18.65 10.81 9.80
N TRP A 253 -17.46 11.00 9.21
CA TRP A 253 -16.23 10.38 9.67
C TRP A 253 -15.04 11.32 9.44
N PRO A 254 -13.91 11.16 10.17
CA PRO A 254 -13.54 10.09 11.12
C PRO A 254 -14.19 10.21 12.51
N TYR A 255 -13.87 9.29 13.44
CA TYR A 255 -14.11 9.51 14.89
C TYR A 255 -13.39 10.78 15.38
N TRP A 256 -13.78 11.35 16.52
CA TRP A 256 -13.29 12.68 16.96
C TRP A 256 -12.32 12.69 18.16
N ASP A 257 -11.19 11.97 18.07
CA ASP A 257 -10.16 11.88 19.14
C ASP A 257 -8.72 11.95 18.58
N PHE A 258 -8.19 13.14 18.32
CA PHE A 258 -6.86 13.37 17.72
C PHE A 258 -5.94 14.24 18.59
N ASN A 259 -4.79 14.66 18.06
CA ASN A 259 -3.92 15.64 18.70
C ASN A 259 -4.51 17.06 18.56
N GLU A 260 -4.48 17.85 19.63
CA GLU A 260 -5.00 19.23 19.59
C GLU A 260 -4.35 20.04 18.47
N GLY A 261 -5.19 20.64 17.60
CA GLY A 261 -4.75 21.44 16.46
C GLY A 261 -4.21 20.66 15.25
N GLN A 262 -4.20 19.31 15.26
CA GLN A 262 -3.91 18.49 14.08
C GLN A 262 -4.93 18.77 12.99
N LEU A 263 -4.51 18.88 11.73
CA LEU A 263 -5.46 19.14 10.64
C LEU A 263 -6.18 17.86 10.23
N ILE A 264 -7.51 17.83 10.37
CA ILE A 264 -8.34 16.65 10.09
C ILE A 264 -9.15 16.86 8.83
N ASP A 265 -9.06 15.90 7.90
CA ASP A 265 -9.99 15.71 6.79
C ASP A 265 -11.28 15.08 7.30
N ILE A 266 -12.39 15.80 7.15
CA ILE A 266 -13.72 15.38 7.59
C ILE A 266 -14.56 15.10 6.35
N MET A 267 -15.18 13.93 6.34
CA MET A 267 -15.98 13.43 5.24
C MET A 267 -17.43 13.26 5.70
N VAL A 268 -18.37 13.60 4.81
CA VAL A 268 -19.80 13.37 5.03
C VAL A 268 -20.40 12.80 3.75
N CYS A 269 -21.12 11.68 3.85
CA CYS A 269 -21.99 11.19 2.79
C CYS A 269 -23.44 11.22 3.26
N SER A 270 -24.36 11.40 2.32
CA SER A 270 -25.80 11.43 2.58
C SER A 270 -26.51 11.18 1.25
N ASN A 271 -27.70 10.59 1.30
CA ASN A 271 -28.61 10.54 0.15
C ASN A 271 -29.42 11.84 -0.05
N ALA A 272 -29.27 12.80 0.86
CA ALA A 272 -29.94 14.09 0.82
C ALA A 272 -29.22 15.07 -0.11
N PRO A 273 -29.95 16.01 -0.74
CA PRO A 273 -29.37 16.98 -1.67
C PRO A 273 -28.45 18.01 -1.01
N LYS A 274 -28.50 18.17 0.32
CA LYS A 274 -27.73 19.17 1.07
C LYS A 274 -27.26 18.62 2.40
N VAL A 275 -26.01 18.92 2.76
CA VAL A 275 -25.42 18.64 4.06
C VAL A 275 -24.73 19.88 4.64
N GLU A 276 -24.73 20.00 5.96
CA GLU A 276 -23.99 21.03 6.71
C GLU A 276 -23.23 20.39 7.86
N LEU A 277 -22.00 20.86 8.07
CA LEU A 277 -21.12 20.34 9.11
C LEU A 277 -20.94 21.38 10.22
N PHE A 278 -20.95 20.92 11.47
CA PHE A 278 -20.74 21.74 12.66
C PHE A 278 -19.61 21.16 13.50
N VAL A 279 -18.73 22.03 13.99
CA VAL A 279 -17.76 21.71 15.05
C VAL A 279 -18.10 22.56 16.26
N ASN A 280 -18.41 21.92 17.39
CA ASN A 280 -18.78 22.61 18.64
C ASN A 280 -19.90 23.64 18.44
N GLY A 281 -20.90 23.29 17.63
CA GLY A 281 -22.04 24.15 17.29
C GLY A 281 -21.75 25.28 16.27
N VAL A 282 -20.51 25.41 15.79
CA VAL A 282 -20.13 26.39 14.76
C VAL A 282 -20.19 25.72 13.38
N SER A 283 -21.00 26.28 12.48
CA SER A 283 -21.11 25.80 11.10
C SER A 283 -19.81 26.01 10.32
N LEU A 284 -19.37 24.98 9.62
CA LEU A 284 -18.29 25.02 8.62
C LEU A 284 -18.82 25.20 7.20
N GLY A 285 -20.12 25.51 7.07
CA GLY A 285 -20.78 25.78 5.80
C GLY A 285 -21.52 24.58 5.23
N VAL A 286 -22.40 24.91 4.29
CA VAL A 286 -23.30 23.98 3.60
C VAL A 286 -22.67 23.51 2.29
N LYS A 287 -22.79 22.22 1.99
CA LYS A 287 -22.44 21.61 0.70
C LYS A 287 -23.66 20.96 0.06
N LEU A 288 -23.76 21.06 -1.26
CA LEU A 288 -24.80 20.41 -2.06
C LEU A 288 -24.24 19.10 -2.62
N ILE A 289 -25.07 18.05 -2.64
CA ILE A 289 -24.73 16.76 -3.25
C ILE A 289 -25.69 16.53 -4.40
N ASP A 290 -25.19 16.63 -5.63
CA ASP A 290 -25.96 16.33 -6.84
C ASP A 290 -25.73 14.87 -7.24
N HIS A 291 -26.58 13.98 -6.74
CA HIS A 291 -26.53 12.54 -7.00
C HIS A 291 -26.77 12.15 -8.47
N LYS A 292 -27.29 13.07 -9.29
CA LYS A 292 -27.69 12.76 -10.66
C LYS A 292 -26.70 13.26 -11.71
N HIS A 293 -26.17 14.47 -11.50
CA HIS A 293 -25.29 15.13 -12.48
C HIS A 293 -23.98 15.64 -11.87
N GLY A 294 -23.83 15.57 -10.55
CA GLY A 294 -22.60 15.96 -9.87
C GLY A 294 -21.47 14.96 -10.09
N ASN A 295 -20.25 15.40 -9.79
CA ASN A 295 -19.05 14.55 -9.75
C ASN A 295 -18.55 14.30 -8.32
N GLU A 296 -19.27 14.80 -7.31
CA GLU A 296 -18.98 14.62 -5.89
C GLU A 296 -20.19 13.96 -5.23
N ARG A 297 -19.97 12.91 -4.44
CA ARG A 297 -20.91 12.19 -3.56
C ARG A 297 -20.54 12.29 -2.08
N ILE A 298 -19.29 12.66 -1.79
CA ILE A 298 -18.76 12.85 -0.44
C ILE A 298 -18.39 14.32 -0.27
N ALA A 299 -19.08 14.98 0.65
CA ALA A 299 -18.80 16.34 1.06
C ALA A 299 -17.60 16.36 2.03
N ARG A 300 -16.60 17.20 1.73
CA ARG A 300 -15.32 17.23 2.45
C ARG A 300 -15.04 18.56 3.14
N TRP A 301 -14.51 18.56 4.35
CA TRP A 301 -14.00 19.73 5.05
C TRP A 301 -12.62 19.45 5.64
N LYS A 302 -11.84 20.50 5.90
CA LYS A 302 -10.61 20.41 6.70
C LYS A 302 -10.77 21.32 7.92
N HIS A 303 -10.51 20.81 9.12
CA HIS A 303 -10.59 21.61 10.34
C HIS A 303 -9.50 21.16 11.33
N PRO A 304 -8.78 22.09 12.01
CA PRO A 304 -7.90 21.74 13.11
C PRO A 304 -8.69 21.08 14.23
N TYR A 305 -8.28 19.90 14.68
CA TYR A 305 -8.96 19.19 15.75
C TYR A 305 -9.02 20.05 17.01
N SER A 306 -10.21 20.09 17.60
CA SER A 306 -10.46 20.65 18.92
C SER A 306 -11.48 19.75 19.62
N LYS A 307 -11.21 19.40 20.87
CA LYS A 307 -12.08 18.52 21.66
C LYS A 307 -13.55 18.99 21.65
N GLY A 308 -14.49 18.06 21.52
CA GLY A 308 -15.93 18.31 21.64
C GLY A 308 -16.77 17.51 20.64
N GLU A 309 -17.73 18.17 19.96
CA GLU A 309 -18.68 17.52 19.05
C GLU A 309 -18.38 17.86 17.58
N LEU A 310 -18.43 16.84 16.73
CA LEU A 310 -18.57 16.94 15.28
C LEU A 310 -19.96 16.46 14.88
N ARG A 311 -20.74 17.30 14.18
CA ARG A 311 -22.12 16.99 13.82
C ARG A 311 -22.43 17.33 12.37
N ALA A 312 -22.96 16.37 11.63
CA ALA A 312 -23.47 16.54 10.27
C ALA A 312 -25.01 16.59 10.26
N VAL A 313 -25.57 17.48 9.45
CA VAL A 313 -27.01 17.66 9.29
C VAL A 313 -27.36 17.59 7.80
N ALA A 314 -28.29 16.72 7.44
CA ALA A 314 -28.80 16.57 6.09
C ALA A 314 -30.16 17.24 5.92
N TYR A 315 -30.34 17.91 4.78
CA TYR A 315 -31.53 18.67 4.44
C TYR A 315 -32.15 18.23 3.11
N ASP A 316 -33.48 18.30 3.02
CA ASP A 316 -34.21 18.16 1.76
C ASP A 316 -34.13 19.46 0.91
N GLU A 317 -34.77 19.47 -0.27
CA GLU A 317 -34.81 20.63 -1.17
C GLU A 317 -35.61 21.83 -0.61
N HIS A 318 -36.29 21.64 0.53
CA HIS A 318 -37.08 22.65 1.22
C HIS A 318 -36.39 23.16 2.51
N ASP A 319 -35.10 22.82 2.70
CA ASP A 319 -34.30 23.14 3.87
C ASP A 319 -34.84 22.54 5.19
N ASN A 320 -35.64 21.46 5.13
CA ASN A 320 -36.01 20.70 6.31
C ASN A 320 -34.89 19.74 6.69
N ILE A 321 -34.58 19.65 7.98
CA ILE A 321 -33.67 18.63 8.51
C ILE A 321 -34.35 17.26 8.41
N ILE A 322 -33.70 16.32 7.73
CA ILE A 322 -34.24 14.95 7.53
C ILE A 322 -33.37 13.85 8.15
N ALA A 323 -32.09 14.11 8.38
CA ALA A 323 -31.19 13.22 9.11
C ALA A 323 -30.07 14.01 9.80
N GLN A 324 -29.50 13.43 10.86
CA GLN A 324 -28.35 13.96 11.58
C GLN A 324 -27.46 12.81 12.01
N ASP A 325 -26.16 13.05 12.04
CA ASP A 325 -25.17 12.14 12.58
C ASP A 325 -24.11 12.94 13.36
N CYS A 326 -23.56 12.35 14.40
CA CYS A 326 -22.63 13.01 15.30
C CYS A 326 -21.60 12.06 15.88
N THR A 327 -20.39 12.57 16.07
CA THR A 327 -19.32 11.91 16.82
C THR A 327 -18.71 12.91 17.80
N GLU A 328 -18.30 12.41 18.96
CA GLU A 328 -17.81 13.22 20.07
C GLU A 328 -16.42 12.75 20.50
N SER A 329 -15.64 13.66 21.07
CA SER A 329 -14.37 13.32 21.68
C SER A 329 -14.58 12.52 22.95
N PHE A 330 -13.93 11.35 23.02
CA PHE A 330 -14.03 10.41 24.14
C PHE A 330 -12.73 10.31 24.95
N GLY A 331 -12.87 9.83 26.18
CA GLY A 331 -11.76 9.52 27.09
C GLY A 331 -11.25 8.08 26.96
N ASP A 332 -10.48 7.65 27.96
CA ASP A 332 -10.07 6.25 28.09
C ASP A 332 -11.24 5.35 28.49
N PRO A 333 -11.23 4.07 28.07
CA PRO A 333 -12.30 3.14 28.38
C PRO A 333 -12.36 2.86 29.88
N VAL A 334 -13.57 2.85 30.45
CA VAL A 334 -13.81 2.51 31.86
C VAL A 334 -14.82 1.37 32.05
N LYS A 335 -15.70 1.16 31.08
CA LYS A 335 -16.69 0.08 31.09
C LYS A 335 -16.83 -0.58 29.72
N LEU A 336 -17.22 -1.85 29.74
CA LEU A 336 -17.63 -2.58 28.55
C LEU A 336 -19.16 -2.55 28.42
N GLU A 337 -19.65 -2.60 27.18
CA GLU A 337 -21.04 -2.91 26.87
C GLU A 337 -21.10 -3.99 25.79
N ALA A 338 -22.19 -4.75 25.80
CA ALA A 338 -22.38 -5.84 24.86
C ALA A 338 -23.85 -5.95 24.43
N VAL A 339 -24.06 -6.10 23.12
CA VAL A 339 -25.39 -6.16 22.48
C VAL A 339 -25.49 -7.43 21.67
N CYS A 340 -26.58 -8.18 21.88
CA CYS A 340 -26.87 -9.40 21.13
C CYS A 340 -27.86 -9.10 20.01
N ASP A 341 -27.67 -9.73 18.85
CA ASP A 341 -28.66 -9.74 17.77
C ASP A 341 -29.98 -10.39 18.21
N LYS A 342 -29.91 -11.40 19.08
CA LYS A 342 -31.05 -12.04 19.74
C LYS A 342 -30.70 -12.57 21.14
N TYR A 343 -31.71 -12.66 22.00
CA TYR A 343 -31.57 -13.19 23.37
C TYR A 343 -32.10 -14.62 23.54
N THR A 344 -32.78 -15.14 22.53
CA THR A 344 -33.35 -16.50 22.50
C THR A 344 -33.06 -17.14 21.15
N PHE A 345 -32.68 -18.41 21.15
CA PHE A 345 -32.22 -19.13 19.96
C PHE A 345 -32.51 -20.63 20.05
N ASN A 346 -32.47 -21.33 18.93
CA ASN A 346 -32.84 -22.75 18.88
C ASN A 346 -31.75 -23.63 19.51
N SER A 347 -32.13 -24.60 20.34
CA SER A 347 -31.22 -25.60 20.93
C SER A 347 -30.90 -26.76 19.97
N ASP A 348 -30.61 -26.44 18.70
CA ASP A 348 -30.41 -27.41 17.63
C ASP A 348 -28.92 -27.72 17.32
N GLY A 349 -28.00 -27.15 18.09
CA GLY A 349 -26.56 -27.30 17.90
C GLY A 349 -25.99 -26.50 16.74
N THR A 350 -26.80 -25.71 16.03
CA THR A 350 -26.40 -24.97 14.82
C THR A 350 -26.70 -23.48 14.91
N ASP A 351 -27.75 -23.08 15.61
CA ASP A 351 -28.15 -21.68 15.73
C ASP A 351 -27.09 -20.84 16.47
N LEU A 352 -26.91 -19.59 16.02
CA LEU A 352 -25.87 -18.68 16.45
C LEU A 352 -26.46 -17.39 17.00
N VAL A 353 -25.86 -16.85 18.06
CA VAL A 353 -26.08 -15.49 18.58
C VAL A 353 -24.80 -14.68 18.36
N PHE A 354 -24.94 -13.52 17.75
CA PHE A 354 -23.85 -12.58 17.49
C PHE A 354 -23.85 -11.49 18.56
N VAL A 355 -22.79 -11.44 19.35
CA VAL A 355 -22.63 -10.50 20.47
C VAL A 355 -21.58 -9.46 20.10
N THR A 356 -22.02 -8.24 19.87
CA THR A 356 -21.14 -7.08 19.65
C THR A 356 -20.68 -6.54 21.00
N ILE A 357 -19.38 -6.45 21.20
CA ILE A 357 -18.73 -5.95 22.42
C ILE A 357 -18.02 -4.63 22.07
N TYR A 358 -18.26 -3.59 22.86
CA TYR A 358 -17.63 -2.28 22.71
C TYR A 358 -17.30 -1.65 24.07
N ALA A 359 -16.52 -0.58 24.09
CA ALA A 359 -16.08 0.09 25.29
C ALA A 359 -16.60 1.54 25.35
N LEU A 360 -16.89 2.00 26.55
CA LEU A 360 -17.34 3.36 26.81
C LEU A 360 -16.39 4.06 27.80
N ASP A 361 -16.26 5.37 27.64
CA ASP A 361 -15.54 6.23 28.56
C ASP A 361 -16.37 6.59 29.81
N ALA A 362 -15.81 7.41 30.69
CA ALA A 362 -16.45 7.83 31.94
C ALA A 362 -17.69 8.72 31.74
N ASP A 363 -17.82 9.37 30.59
CA ASP A 363 -18.94 10.23 30.23
C ASP A 363 -20.03 9.45 29.44
N GLY A 364 -19.73 8.21 29.05
CA GLY A 364 -20.63 7.30 28.35
C GLY A 364 -20.50 7.32 26.83
N HIS A 365 -19.46 7.96 26.28
CA HIS A 365 -19.19 7.96 24.84
C HIS A 365 -18.47 6.67 24.42
N GLU A 366 -18.75 6.19 23.21
CA GLU A 366 -18.05 5.04 22.63
C GLU A 366 -16.58 5.40 22.36
N VAL A 367 -15.68 4.55 22.85
CA VAL A 367 -14.24 4.69 22.61
C VAL A 367 -13.91 4.03 21.28
N CYS A 368 -14.15 4.74 20.18
CA CYS A 368 -14.08 4.21 18.81
C CYS A 368 -12.68 3.74 18.37
N ASN A 369 -11.64 3.97 19.17
CA ASN A 369 -10.28 3.45 18.95
C ASN A 369 -9.82 2.47 20.05
N ALA A 370 -10.73 1.95 20.89
CA ALA A 370 -10.36 0.97 21.92
C ALA A 370 -9.79 -0.31 21.30
N ASN A 371 -8.70 -0.80 21.90
CA ASN A 371 -7.96 -2.00 21.50
C ASN A 371 -7.75 -2.98 22.67
N ASN A 372 -8.57 -2.85 23.72
CA ASN A 372 -8.47 -3.67 24.93
C ASN A 372 -8.52 -5.17 24.63
N ARG A 373 -7.75 -5.97 25.39
CA ARG A 373 -7.87 -7.42 25.38
C ARG A 373 -9.15 -7.85 26.11
N ILE A 374 -10.00 -8.61 25.45
CA ILE A 374 -11.25 -9.12 26.00
C ILE A 374 -11.15 -10.62 26.19
N ASN A 375 -11.60 -11.11 27.34
CA ASN A 375 -11.80 -12.52 27.64
C ASN A 375 -13.30 -12.82 27.69
N VAL A 376 -13.72 -13.90 27.02
CA VAL A 376 -15.12 -14.33 26.96
C VAL A 376 -15.25 -15.74 27.51
N THR A 377 -16.11 -15.91 28.50
CA THR A 377 -16.45 -17.22 29.09
C THR A 377 -17.93 -17.50 28.86
N VAL A 378 -18.25 -18.70 28.37
CA VAL A 378 -19.63 -19.14 28.12
C VAL A 378 -19.91 -20.38 28.98
N THR A 379 -21.04 -20.38 29.69
CA THR A 379 -21.50 -21.51 30.51
C THR A 379 -22.97 -21.78 30.28
N GLY A 380 -23.42 -23.01 30.56
CA GLY A 380 -24.80 -23.43 30.36
C GLY A 380 -25.01 -24.12 29.02
N SER A 381 -26.21 -23.98 28.44
CA SER A 381 -26.69 -24.69 27.24
C SER A 381 -26.20 -24.08 25.91
N GLY A 382 -24.91 -23.77 25.85
CA GLY A 382 -24.30 -23.12 24.70
C GLY A 382 -22.79 -23.01 24.86
N ARG A 383 -22.11 -22.68 23.76
CA ARG A 383 -20.64 -22.58 23.71
C ARG A 383 -20.17 -21.37 22.91
N LEU A 384 -18.96 -20.91 23.19
CA LEU A 384 -18.28 -19.95 22.33
C LEU A 384 -17.89 -20.63 21.02
N ALA A 385 -18.38 -20.12 19.90
CA ALA A 385 -18.02 -20.60 18.57
C ALA A 385 -16.77 -19.90 18.02
N GLY A 386 -16.52 -18.65 18.40
CA GLY A 386 -15.33 -17.90 18.02
C GLY A 386 -15.41 -16.41 18.33
N LEU A 387 -14.28 -15.74 18.15
CA LEU A 387 -14.11 -14.30 18.32
C LEU A 387 -13.51 -13.69 17.05
N ASP A 388 -13.99 -12.52 16.65
CA ASP A 388 -13.43 -11.76 15.52
C ASP A 388 -13.53 -10.25 15.76
N ASN A 389 -12.56 -9.49 15.28
CA ASN A 389 -12.51 -8.03 15.36
C ASN A 389 -12.34 -7.37 13.97
N GLY A 390 -12.15 -8.14 12.90
CA GLY A 390 -11.91 -7.59 11.56
C GLY A 390 -10.48 -7.09 11.30
N ASP A 391 -9.57 -7.14 12.27
CA ASP A 391 -8.17 -6.74 12.07
C ASP A 391 -7.40 -7.80 11.29
N SER A 392 -6.98 -7.46 10.07
CA SER A 392 -6.17 -8.35 9.23
C SER A 392 -4.75 -8.57 9.77
N THR A 393 -4.25 -7.67 10.63
CA THR A 393 -2.93 -7.81 11.28
C THR A 393 -2.97 -8.68 12.53
N ASP A 394 -4.16 -9.00 13.05
CA ASP A 394 -4.33 -9.79 14.27
C ASP A 394 -4.25 -11.30 13.98
N THR A 395 -3.16 -11.92 14.42
CA THR A 395 -2.88 -13.34 14.23
C THR A 395 -3.50 -14.26 15.29
N ASP A 396 -4.28 -13.72 16.24
CA ASP A 396 -5.02 -14.57 17.18
C ASP A 396 -6.02 -15.46 16.46
N SER A 397 -6.13 -16.70 16.94
CA SER A 397 -7.06 -17.70 16.42
C SER A 397 -8.50 -17.18 16.49
N TYR A 398 -9.29 -17.38 15.43
CA TYR A 398 -10.75 -17.17 15.51
C TYR A 398 -11.41 -18.08 16.56
N LYS A 399 -10.76 -19.21 16.89
CA LYS A 399 -11.21 -20.19 17.88
C LYS A 399 -10.45 -20.03 19.20
N CYS A 400 -10.39 -18.81 19.74
CA CYS A 400 -9.88 -18.49 21.08
C CYS A 400 -10.97 -17.89 21.97
N ASN A 401 -10.72 -17.83 23.27
CA ASN A 401 -11.58 -17.15 24.24
C ASN A 401 -11.06 -15.75 24.62
N SER A 402 -9.94 -15.31 24.03
CA SER A 402 -9.30 -14.04 24.34
C SER A 402 -8.80 -13.34 23.08
N ARG A 403 -9.26 -12.12 22.80
CA ARG A 403 -8.91 -11.35 21.59
C ARG A 403 -8.91 -9.85 21.89
N ARG A 404 -8.04 -9.07 21.22
CA ARG A 404 -8.10 -7.61 21.30
C ARG A 404 -9.30 -7.07 20.53
N MET A 405 -9.86 -5.97 20.99
CA MET A 405 -10.75 -5.14 20.19
C MET A 405 -9.96 -4.50 19.04
N PHE A 406 -10.63 -4.18 17.95
CA PHE A 406 -10.07 -3.37 16.87
C PHE A 406 -11.03 -2.21 16.59
N SER A 407 -10.50 -0.99 16.59
CA SER A 407 -11.28 0.25 16.41
C SER A 407 -12.58 0.23 17.21
N GLY A 408 -12.48 -0.03 18.52
CA GLY A 408 -13.59 0.07 19.46
C GLY A 408 -14.51 -1.16 19.56
N LYS A 409 -14.33 -2.21 18.74
CA LYS A 409 -15.29 -3.33 18.65
C LYS A 409 -14.65 -4.72 18.61
N LEU A 410 -15.38 -5.70 19.13
CA LEU A 410 -15.12 -7.14 19.04
C LEU A 410 -16.44 -7.89 18.88
N LEU A 411 -16.49 -8.91 18.03
CA LEU A 411 -17.59 -9.86 17.91
C LEU A 411 -17.28 -11.13 18.70
N ALA A 412 -18.25 -11.59 19.49
CA ALA A 412 -18.29 -12.95 20.01
C ALA A 412 -19.49 -13.70 19.42
N VAL A 413 -19.25 -14.91 18.91
CA VAL A 413 -20.29 -15.76 18.33
C VAL A 413 -20.59 -16.91 19.29
N ILE A 414 -21.83 -16.98 19.78
CA ILE A 414 -22.30 -18.02 20.70
C ILE A 414 -23.13 -19.02 19.90
N GLN A 415 -22.79 -20.31 19.99
CA GLN A 415 -23.53 -21.37 19.32
C GLN A 415 -24.33 -22.18 20.32
N SER A 416 -25.52 -22.62 19.92
CA SER A 416 -26.31 -23.53 20.74
C SER A 416 -25.62 -24.87 20.88
N ASP A 417 -25.88 -25.54 21.99
CA ASP A 417 -25.71 -26.99 22.03
C ASP A 417 -27.05 -27.68 21.78
N ASN A 418 -27.11 -29.00 21.96
CA ASN A 418 -28.33 -29.78 21.78
C ASN A 418 -29.18 -29.87 23.06
N THR A 419 -29.05 -28.90 23.96
CA THR A 419 -29.77 -28.85 25.24
C THR A 419 -30.54 -27.54 25.39
N GLU A 420 -31.74 -27.64 25.95
CA GLU A 420 -32.49 -26.46 26.38
C GLU A 420 -31.91 -25.92 27.68
N GLY A 421 -31.90 -24.59 27.84
CA GLY A 421 -31.53 -23.98 29.10
C GLY A 421 -30.99 -22.56 28.97
N ASN A 422 -30.53 -22.06 30.12
CA ASN A 422 -29.89 -20.75 30.19
C ASN A 422 -28.45 -20.85 29.68
N VAL A 423 -28.02 -19.81 28.97
CA VAL A 423 -26.62 -19.60 28.60
C VAL A 423 -26.17 -18.30 29.24
N VAL A 424 -25.04 -18.34 29.94
CA VAL A 424 -24.44 -17.19 30.60
C VAL A 424 -23.12 -16.88 29.92
N VAL A 425 -23.01 -15.66 29.38
CA VAL A 425 -21.81 -15.15 28.71
C VAL A 425 -21.19 -14.08 29.60
N THR A 426 -19.97 -14.30 30.07
CA THR A 426 -19.20 -13.35 30.88
C THR A 426 -18.08 -12.78 30.04
N ILE A 427 -17.98 -11.45 30.02
CA ILE A 427 -17.03 -10.68 29.23
C ILE A 427 -16.19 -9.83 30.17
N GLU A 428 -14.86 -9.97 30.12
CA GLU A 428 -13.94 -9.35 31.06
C GLU A 428 -12.75 -8.73 30.34
N SER A 429 -12.25 -7.61 30.86
CA SER A 429 -11.01 -6.98 30.42
C SER A 429 -10.30 -6.34 31.61
N LYS A 430 -8.97 -6.32 31.58
CA LYS A 430 -8.18 -5.77 32.67
C LYS A 430 -8.48 -4.28 32.88
N GLY A 431 -8.86 -3.93 34.09
CA GLY A 431 -9.15 -2.55 34.48
C GLY A 431 -10.54 -2.03 34.09
N LEU A 432 -11.38 -2.86 33.45
CA LEU A 432 -12.76 -2.52 33.10
C LEU A 432 -13.75 -3.34 33.92
N GLU A 433 -14.96 -2.79 34.11
CA GLU A 433 -16.06 -3.53 34.75
C GLU A 433 -16.52 -4.70 33.85
N PRO A 434 -16.70 -5.92 34.39
CA PRO A 434 -17.13 -7.07 33.61
C PRO A 434 -18.61 -6.99 33.25
N VAL A 435 -18.97 -7.56 32.10
CA VAL A 435 -20.35 -7.64 31.61
C VAL A 435 -20.82 -9.09 31.63
N THR A 436 -22.06 -9.32 32.05
CA THR A 436 -22.70 -10.65 31.99
C THR A 436 -23.99 -10.56 31.19
N ILE A 437 -24.11 -11.41 30.17
CA ILE A 437 -25.31 -11.55 29.34
C ILE A 437 -25.98 -12.89 29.66
N HIS A 438 -27.30 -12.87 29.68
CA HIS A 438 -28.13 -14.06 29.82
C HIS A 438 -28.92 -14.31 28.54
N LEU A 439 -28.73 -15.49 27.94
CA LEU A 439 -29.46 -15.97 26.77
C LEU A 439 -30.25 -17.23 27.12
N VAL A 440 -31.20 -17.62 26.28
CA VAL A 440 -32.00 -18.84 26.46
C VAL A 440 -32.03 -19.67 25.18
N ALA A 441 -31.60 -20.94 25.28
CA ALA A 441 -31.72 -21.94 24.24
C ALA A 441 -33.02 -22.74 24.46
N ASN A 442 -33.91 -22.77 23.46
CA ASN A 442 -35.20 -23.46 23.54
C ASN A 442 -35.40 -24.43 22.35
N ASP A 443 -36.18 -25.49 22.56
CA ASP A 443 -36.70 -26.32 21.47
C ASP A 443 -37.96 -25.67 20.87
N THR A 444 -37.74 -24.67 20.01
CA THR A 444 -38.83 -23.97 19.33
C THR A 444 -39.31 -24.66 18.06
N CYS A 445 -38.70 -25.78 17.64
CA CYS A 445 -39.02 -26.41 16.36
C CYS A 445 -40.12 -27.49 16.47
N CYS A 446 -41.39 -27.05 16.41
CA CYS A 446 -42.52 -27.97 16.15
C CYS A 446 -42.56 -28.50 14.71
N CYS A 447 -41.71 -27.98 13.81
CA CYS A 447 -41.70 -28.26 12.38
C CYS A 447 -40.38 -28.91 11.95
N ASN A 448 -40.09 -30.13 12.44
CA ASN A 448 -39.35 -31.19 11.70
C ASN A 448 -38.94 -32.35 12.64
N LYS A 449 -39.89 -32.93 13.36
CA LYS A 449 -39.63 -34.21 14.07
C LYS A 449 -39.37 -35.40 13.13
N GLU A 450 -39.67 -35.25 11.83
CA GLU A 450 -39.50 -36.31 10.81
C GLU A 450 -38.25 -36.16 9.92
N ASN A 451 -37.57 -35.01 9.95
CA ASN A 451 -36.28 -34.80 9.29
C ASN A 451 -35.16 -34.64 10.31
N LYS A 452 -35.11 -35.53 11.32
CA LYS A 452 -33.81 -35.88 11.87
C LYS A 452 -33.05 -36.50 10.70
N LEU A 453 -32.18 -35.71 10.07
CA LEU A 453 -31.14 -36.19 9.16
C LEU A 453 -30.54 -37.43 9.82
N SER A 454 -30.97 -38.58 9.31
CA SER A 454 -30.46 -39.87 9.68
C SER A 454 -28.99 -39.87 9.31
N GLU A 455 -28.15 -40.14 10.31
CA GLU A 455 -26.84 -40.76 10.14
C GLU A 455 -25.96 -40.07 9.08
N ASN A 456 -25.37 -38.92 9.44
CA ASN A 456 -24.01 -38.60 9.01
C ASN A 456 -23.37 -37.67 10.05
N ASN A 457 -22.49 -38.29 10.85
CA ASN A 457 -21.46 -37.69 11.68
C ASN A 457 -21.89 -36.86 12.90
N SER A 458 -22.22 -37.57 13.98
CA SER A 458 -21.91 -37.15 15.35
C SER A 458 -20.39 -36.98 15.63
N GLU A 459 -19.54 -37.00 14.59
CA GLU A 459 -18.09 -36.81 14.64
C GLU A 459 -17.64 -35.41 14.14
N PHE A 460 -18.55 -34.52 13.70
CA PHE A 460 -18.20 -33.14 13.29
C PHE A 460 -18.31 -32.11 14.43
N TYR A 461 -18.03 -32.49 15.68
CA TYR A 461 -17.78 -31.47 16.71
C TYR A 461 -16.39 -30.90 16.50
N VAL A 462 -16.36 -29.75 15.81
CA VAL A 462 -15.21 -28.86 15.60
C VAL A 462 -14.53 -28.57 16.94
N ASP A 463 -13.19 -28.64 16.93
CA ASP A 463 -12.26 -28.44 18.06
C ASP A 463 -12.75 -27.40 19.08
N ASP A 464 -12.66 -27.75 20.36
CA ASP A 464 -12.94 -26.81 21.45
C ASP A 464 -12.12 -25.53 21.28
N VAL A 465 -12.73 -24.39 21.63
CA VAL A 465 -12.04 -23.11 21.66
C VAL A 465 -10.78 -23.24 22.51
N THR A 466 -9.64 -22.78 21.98
CA THR A 466 -8.39 -22.76 22.74
C THR A 466 -8.55 -21.79 23.90
N ILE A 467 -8.48 -22.33 25.12
CA ILE A 467 -8.43 -21.52 26.35
C ILE A 467 -7.04 -20.91 26.43
N CYS A 468 -6.97 -19.60 26.18
CA CYS A 468 -5.75 -18.83 26.34
C CYS A 468 -5.50 -18.53 27.82
N GLU A 469 -4.23 -18.29 28.18
CA GLU A 469 -3.91 -17.68 29.47
C GLU A 469 -4.55 -16.30 29.55
N ILE A 470 -4.97 -15.89 30.75
CA ILE A 470 -5.49 -14.54 30.96
C ILE A 470 -4.33 -13.56 30.78
N TYR A 471 -4.37 -12.79 29.70
CA TYR A 471 -3.39 -11.75 29.43
C TYR A 471 -3.66 -10.55 30.32
N GLU A 472 -2.68 -10.23 31.17
CA GLU A 472 -2.69 -9.11 32.09
C GLU A 472 -2.19 -7.81 31.43
N GLU A 473 -2.67 -7.50 30.22
CA GLU A 473 -2.23 -6.33 29.43
C GLU A 473 -3.23 -5.16 29.44
N VAL A 474 -2.71 -3.94 29.33
CA VAL A 474 -3.47 -2.72 29.00
C VAL A 474 -2.73 -2.07 27.83
N PRO A 475 -3.17 -2.26 26.58
CA PRO A 475 -2.46 -1.71 25.42
C PRO A 475 -2.48 -0.18 25.40
N ILE A 476 -1.47 0.42 24.77
CA ILE A 476 -1.50 1.82 24.38
C ILE A 476 -2.63 1.97 23.35
N ARG A 477 -3.59 2.83 23.67
CA ARG A 477 -4.74 3.16 22.80
C ARG A 477 -4.45 4.41 21.97
N LYS A 478 -3.86 5.43 22.58
CA LYS A 478 -3.56 6.72 21.95
C LYS A 478 -2.19 7.23 22.39
N LEU A 479 -1.49 7.83 21.44
CA LEU A 479 -0.29 8.62 21.66
C LEU A 479 -0.66 10.08 21.39
N GLU A 480 -0.68 10.92 22.42
CA GLU A 480 -1.04 12.33 22.27
C GLU A 480 0.22 13.18 22.19
N ILE A 481 0.53 13.69 20.98
CA ILE A 481 1.68 14.54 20.72
C ILE A 481 1.33 15.98 21.13
N VAL A 482 2.18 16.58 21.96
CA VAL A 482 2.03 17.96 22.42
C VAL A 482 3.27 18.76 22.06
N ALA A 483 3.07 19.82 21.27
CA ALA A 483 4.11 20.80 20.92
C ALA A 483 3.57 22.22 21.08
N LYS A 484 4.35 23.11 21.70
CA LYS A 484 3.95 24.51 21.91
C LYS A 484 3.96 25.34 20.64
N ASP A 485 4.86 24.99 19.73
CA ASP A 485 5.11 25.67 18.47
C ASP A 485 5.22 24.63 17.37
N ARG A 486 4.84 25.01 16.14
CA ARG A 486 4.87 24.11 14.98
C ARG A 486 5.57 24.70 13.74
N VAL A 487 6.14 25.90 13.89
CA VAL A 487 6.80 26.62 12.79
C VAL A 487 8.25 26.93 13.17
N PHE A 488 9.19 26.34 12.44
CA PHE A 488 10.61 26.61 12.56
C PHE A 488 10.97 27.82 11.70
N THR A 489 11.80 28.71 12.25
CA THR A 489 12.32 29.88 11.55
C THR A 489 13.79 30.04 11.89
N LYS A 490 14.54 30.90 11.20
CA LYS A 490 15.94 31.20 11.57
C LYS A 490 16.10 31.62 13.04
N ASP A 491 15.12 32.32 13.59
CA ASP A 491 15.12 32.77 14.99
C ASP A 491 14.68 31.67 15.97
N ARG A 492 14.00 30.63 15.45
CA ARG A 492 13.57 29.45 16.20
C ARG A 492 13.86 28.17 15.39
N PRO A 493 15.14 27.77 15.29
CA PRO A 493 15.54 26.59 14.53
C PRO A 493 15.27 25.28 15.28
N VAL A 494 14.90 25.36 16.57
CA VAL A 494 14.68 24.19 17.43
C VAL A 494 13.30 24.27 18.06
N ILE A 495 12.57 23.16 17.98
CA ILE A 495 11.24 22.98 18.61
C ILE A 495 11.24 21.65 19.35
N GLU A 496 10.52 21.60 20.46
CA GLU A 496 10.36 20.40 21.27
C GLU A 496 8.90 19.93 21.24
N ALA A 497 8.74 18.61 21.18
CA ALA A 497 7.46 17.94 21.38
C ALA A 497 7.60 16.83 22.44
N ILE A 498 6.50 16.53 23.12
CA ILE A 498 6.36 15.39 24.03
C ILE A 498 5.19 14.51 23.58
N VAL A 499 5.16 13.26 24.03
CA VAL A 499 4.01 12.36 23.86
C VAL A 499 3.45 11.92 25.20
N ASN A 500 2.12 12.01 25.35
CA ASN A 500 1.40 11.37 26.44
C ASN A 500 0.91 10.00 25.98
N ILE A 501 1.24 8.95 26.73
CA ILE A 501 0.76 7.59 26.49
C ILE A 501 -0.59 7.44 27.18
N LEU A 502 -1.61 7.03 26.43
CA LEU A 502 -2.97 6.84 26.92
C LEU A 502 -3.46 5.41 26.64
N PRO A 503 -4.06 4.72 27.63
CA PRO A 503 -4.27 5.22 28.99
C PRO A 503 -2.96 5.28 29.79
N ALA A 504 -2.93 6.12 30.84
CA ALA A 504 -1.71 6.34 31.64
C ALA A 504 -1.20 5.09 32.37
N ASN A 505 -2.05 4.06 32.52
CA ASN A 505 -1.71 2.75 33.07
C ASN A 505 -1.40 1.69 32.00
N ALA A 506 -1.14 2.10 30.75
CA ALA A 506 -0.73 1.19 29.69
C ALA A 506 0.49 0.36 30.13
N THR A 507 0.50 -0.92 29.76
CA THR A 507 1.55 -1.87 30.11
C THR A 507 2.76 -1.80 29.18
N TYR A 508 2.63 -1.11 28.04
CA TYR A 508 3.68 -0.90 27.06
C TYR A 508 4.15 0.55 27.04
N ASP A 509 5.40 0.75 26.64
CA ASP A 509 6.09 2.05 26.52
C ASP A 509 6.99 2.10 25.27
N ASP A 510 6.74 1.22 24.30
CA ASP A 510 7.55 0.98 23.09
C ASP A 510 7.34 2.03 22.00
N ILE A 511 7.51 3.30 22.37
CA ILE A 511 7.30 4.43 21.47
C ILE A 511 8.51 4.67 20.54
N CYS A 512 8.23 5.10 19.32
CA CYS A 512 9.24 5.46 18.32
C CYS A 512 8.84 6.77 17.63
N TRP A 513 9.82 7.65 17.37
CA TRP A 513 9.61 8.93 16.69
C TRP A 513 10.21 8.92 15.29
N ARG A 514 9.49 9.51 14.33
CA ARG A 514 9.98 9.75 12.97
C ARG A 514 9.42 11.07 12.44
N ALA A 515 10.16 11.73 11.56
CA ALA A 515 9.65 12.81 10.75
C ALA A 515 9.41 12.28 9.33
N THR A 516 8.24 12.55 8.78
CA THR A 516 7.88 12.08 7.44
C THR A 516 7.25 13.17 6.59
N ASP A 517 7.15 12.95 5.29
CA ASP A 517 6.23 13.69 4.44
C ASP A 517 4.77 13.18 4.62
N ASP A 518 3.86 13.69 3.80
CA ASP A 518 2.44 13.27 3.78
C ASP A 518 2.23 11.82 3.33
N ARG A 519 3.21 11.20 2.67
CA ARG A 519 3.16 9.79 2.22
C ARG A 519 3.78 8.83 3.24
N GLY A 520 4.23 9.36 4.39
CA GLY A 520 4.90 8.57 5.43
C GLY A 520 6.36 8.24 5.14
N VAL A 521 6.97 8.80 4.08
CA VAL A 521 8.39 8.65 3.74
C VAL A 521 9.22 9.51 4.69
N THR A 522 10.35 8.99 5.19
CA THR A 522 11.24 9.73 6.09
C THR A 522 11.65 11.08 5.49
N SER A 523 11.44 12.16 6.24
CA SER A 523 11.77 13.52 5.81
C SER A 523 13.13 13.95 6.36
N GLY A 524 13.99 14.44 5.48
CA GLY A 524 15.29 15.02 5.83
C GLY A 524 15.26 16.52 6.14
N ILE A 525 14.08 17.15 6.18
CA ILE A 525 13.96 18.60 6.46
C ILE A 525 14.13 18.94 7.95
N VAL A 526 14.17 17.92 8.81
CA VAL A 526 14.32 18.04 10.25
C VAL A 526 15.17 16.88 10.80
N ASN A 527 16.05 17.18 11.74
CA ASN A 527 16.77 16.18 12.52
C ASN A 527 16.11 15.98 13.88
N LEU A 528 16.02 14.74 14.35
CA LEU A 528 15.37 14.37 15.60
C LEU A 528 16.40 13.91 16.64
N GLU A 529 16.37 14.52 17.83
CA GLU A 529 17.04 14.06 19.04
C GLU A 529 15.98 13.52 20.00
N VAL A 530 15.93 12.20 20.16
CA VAL A 530 14.88 11.50 20.92
C VAL A 530 15.38 11.19 22.33
N THR A 531 14.52 11.39 23.34
CA THR A 531 14.77 10.99 24.72
C THR A 531 13.45 10.59 25.38
N ASP A 532 13.24 9.29 25.63
CA ASP A 532 12.01 8.73 26.19
C ASP A 532 10.76 9.30 25.45
N ASN A 533 9.85 9.94 26.20
CA ASN A 533 8.61 10.53 25.70
C ASN A 533 8.78 11.92 25.08
N ARG A 534 10.01 12.35 24.81
CA ARG A 534 10.35 13.69 24.30
C ARG A 534 11.16 13.58 23.01
N VAL A 535 10.91 14.50 22.09
CA VAL A 535 11.73 14.71 20.91
C VAL A 535 12.09 16.20 20.76
N VAL A 536 13.38 16.46 20.57
CA VAL A 536 13.88 17.78 20.17
C VAL A 536 14.16 17.73 18.68
N MET A 537 13.63 18.71 17.96
CA MET A 537 13.65 18.78 16.51
C MET A 537 14.49 19.97 16.08
N HIS A 538 15.35 19.78 15.09
CA HIS A 538 16.19 20.82 14.51
C HIS A 538 15.82 21.01 13.04
N GLY A 539 15.28 22.18 12.68
CA GLY A 539 14.93 22.50 11.29
C GLY A 539 16.18 22.59 10.42
N VAL A 540 16.18 21.88 9.30
CA VAL A 540 17.32 21.75 8.37
C VAL A 540 17.07 22.45 7.05
N ALA A 541 15.87 22.30 6.48
CA ALA A 541 15.51 22.83 5.17
C ALA A 541 14.03 23.24 5.13
N ASP A 542 13.67 24.11 4.20
CA ASP A 542 12.32 24.62 4.00
C ASP A 542 11.35 23.53 3.56
N GLY A 543 10.14 23.56 4.10
CA GLY A 543 9.07 22.62 3.75
C GLY A 543 8.16 22.28 4.91
N THR A 544 7.32 21.27 4.70
CA THR A 544 6.41 20.72 5.72
C THR A 544 6.74 19.27 6.02
N PHE A 545 6.61 18.88 7.29
CA PHE A 545 6.73 17.49 7.70
C PHE A 545 5.66 17.12 8.71
N ARG A 546 5.42 15.82 8.84
CA ARG A 546 4.61 15.18 9.86
C ARG A 546 5.51 14.54 10.89
N LEU A 547 5.42 15.00 12.13
CA LEU A 547 6.01 14.28 13.26
C LEU A 547 5.12 13.09 13.58
N ARG A 548 5.67 11.88 13.44
CA ARG A 548 5.00 10.62 13.74
C ARG A 548 5.55 10.05 15.04
N CYS A 549 4.65 9.65 15.94
CA CYS A 549 4.96 8.84 17.11
C CYS A 549 4.18 7.53 17.00
N THR A 550 4.86 6.40 17.09
CA THR A 550 4.25 5.06 16.95
C THR A 550 4.48 4.21 18.18
N ALA A 551 3.60 3.25 18.44
CA ALA A 551 3.82 2.17 19.42
C ALA A 551 3.39 0.83 18.82
N ASN A 552 4.03 -0.28 19.20
CA ASN A 552 3.73 -1.58 18.61
C ASN A 552 2.80 -2.44 19.49
N ASN A 553 2.63 -2.16 20.79
CA ASN A 553 1.80 -2.99 21.69
C ASN A 553 2.14 -4.49 21.60
N ALA A 554 3.43 -4.82 21.54
CA ALA A 554 4.00 -6.15 21.30
C ALA A 554 3.79 -6.76 19.90
N LYS A 555 3.17 -6.05 18.94
CA LYS A 555 3.20 -6.43 17.52
C LYS A 555 4.62 -6.23 16.94
N LYS A 556 4.88 -6.85 15.78
CA LYS A 556 6.17 -6.72 15.05
C LYS A 556 6.26 -5.45 14.19
N HIS A 557 5.19 -4.70 14.13
CA HIS A 557 5.02 -3.46 13.38
C HIS A 557 4.23 -2.48 14.26
N PRO A 558 4.23 -1.18 13.93
CA PRO A 558 3.35 -0.21 14.57
C PRO A 558 1.90 -0.71 14.65
N ASP A 559 1.29 -0.51 15.82
CA ASP A 559 -0.13 -0.77 16.09
C ASP A 559 -0.87 0.56 16.20
N ILE A 560 -0.24 1.55 16.84
CA ILE A 560 -0.74 2.91 16.98
C ILE A 560 0.20 3.86 16.23
N ILE A 561 -0.38 4.77 15.46
CA ILE A 561 0.32 5.89 14.83
C ILE A 561 -0.38 7.18 15.24
N SER A 562 0.39 8.12 15.78
CA SER A 562 -0.03 9.49 16.04
C SER A 562 0.79 10.46 15.21
N VAL A 563 0.16 11.53 14.72
CA VAL A 563 0.72 12.44 13.74
C VAL A 563 0.42 13.89 14.09
N LEU A 564 1.39 14.78 13.90
CA LEU A 564 1.19 16.22 14.00
C LEU A 564 2.02 16.98 12.95
N GLU A 565 1.43 17.99 12.29
CA GLU A 565 2.06 18.75 11.20
C GLU A 565 2.97 19.88 11.71
N PHE A 566 4.11 20.07 11.03
CA PHE A 566 5.09 21.12 11.27
C PHE A 566 5.55 21.76 9.96
N THR A 567 6.04 23.00 10.04
CA THR A 567 6.54 23.79 8.90
C THR A 567 7.92 24.37 9.22
N VAL A 568 8.86 24.31 8.27
CA VAL A 568 10.18 24.92 8.37
C VAL A 568 10.30 26.02 7.32
N GLU A 569 10.73 27.21 7.75
CA GLU A 569 10.83 28.40 6.89
C GLU A 569 12.18 29.12 7.04
N GLY A 570 12.75 29.52 5.91
CA GLY A 570 14.01 30.26 5.82
C GLY A 570 15.29 29.45 6.04
N MET A 571 15.26 28.11 6.01
CA MET A 571 16.43 27.23 6.20
C MET A 571 17.09 26.77 4.88
N GLY A 572 16.50 27.03 3.71
CA GLY A 572 17.07 26.69 2.40
C GLY A 572 16.49 25.41 1.80
N VAL A 573 17.15 24.84 0.79
CA VAL A 573 16.62 23.71 0.00
C VAL A 573 17.21 22.39 0.48
N MET A 574 16.36 21.37 0.57
CA MET A 574 16.75 19.99 0.88
C MET A 574 17.38 19.32 -0.34
N HIS A 575 18.42 18.51 -0.12
CA HIS A 575 18.96 17.62 -1.14
C HIS A 575 18.82 16.16 -0.70
N TYR A 576 18.45 15.28 -1.62
CA TYR A 576 18.38 13.84 -1.39
C TYR A 576 19.76 13.20 -1.50
N ASN A 577 20.05 12.25 -0.62
CA ASN A 577 21.25 11.41 -0.69
C ASN A 577 21.00 10.26 -1.68
N PRO A 578 21.67 10.21 -2.86
CA PRO A 578 21.47 9.15 -3.84
C PRO A 578 22.00 7.79 -3.37
N TYR A 579 22.83 7.75 -2.33
CA TYR A 579 23.45 6.52 -1.82
C TYR A 579 22.57 5.78 -0.81
N GLU A 580 21.37 6.32 -0.56
CA GLU A 580 20.28 5.68 0.17
C GLU A 580 19.10 5.43 -0.79
N LEU A 581 18.14 4.59 -0.38
CA LEU A 581 16.97 4.32 -1.21
C LEU A 581 16.07 5.56 -1.27
N ILE A 582 16.04 6.21 -2.43
CA ILE A 582 15.06 7.24 -2.77
C ILE A 582 13.78 6.52 -3.17
N SER A 583 12.71 6.70 -2.38
CA SER A 583 11.40 6.08 -2.61
C SER A 583 10.80 6.53 -3.95
N GLY A 584 10.17 5.58 -4.65
CA GLY A 584 9.50 5.84 -5.94
C GLY A 584 8.33 6.82 -5.84
N SER A 585 7.79 7.04 -4.64
CA SER A 585 6.71 8.00 -4.40
C SER A 585 7.19 9.45 -4.26
N LEU A 586 8.50 9.71 -4.19
CA LEU A 586 9.10 11.03 -4.00
C LEU A 586 9.32 11.84 -5.30
N TYR A 587 8.72 11.44 -6.42
CA TYR A 587 8.87 12.19 -7.67
C TYR A 587 8.38 13.63 -7.51
N SER A 588 9.15 14.59 -8.04
CA SER A 588 8.82 16.02 -8.06
C SER A 588 7.94 16.39 -9.25
N TYR A 589 7.99 15.60 -10.32
CA TYR A 589 7.19 15.77 -11.53
C TYR A 589 6.82 14.41 -12.12
N SER A 590 5.63 14.32 -12.70
CA SER A 590 5.22 13.18 -13.50
C SER A 590 4.41 13.60 -14.73
N GLU A 591 4.51 12.82 -15.81
CA GLU A 591 3.69 12.92 -17.01
C GLU A 591 3.03 11.57 -17.26
N GLY A 592 1.72 11.57 -17.57
CA GLY A 592 0.93 10.34 -17.70
C GLY A 592 0.25 9.93 -16.39
N ALA A 593 -0.57 8.88 -16.44
CA ALA A 593 -1.21 8.36 -15.24
C ALA A 593 -0.17 7.62 -14.39
N VAL A 594 -0.17 7.88 -13.08
CA VAL A 594 0.72 7.22 -12.12
C VAL A 594 -0.10 6.89 -10.87
N ALA A 595 0.08 5.70 -10.32
CA ALA A 595 -0.58 5.25 -9.09
C ALA A 595 0.45 4.96 -8.00
N GLY A 596 0.00 4.91 -6.75
CA GLY A 596 0.82 4.40 -5.65
C GLY A 596 1.19 2.93 -5.89
N GLY A 597 2.45 2.59 -5.66
CA GLY A 597 2.92 1.21 -5.59
C GLY A 597 3.14 0.79 -4.14
N ASN A 598 3.21 -0.50 -3.90
CA ASN A 598 3.45 -1.06 -2.57
C ASN A 598 4.83 -0.64 -2.02
N GLU A 599 5.00 -0.67 -0.71
CA GLU A 599 6.21 -0.24 0.00
C GLU A 599 6.60 1.21 -0.34
N ARG A 600 5.61 2.10 -0.45
CA ARG A 600 5.80 3.51 -0.89
C ARG A 600 6.48 3.62 -2.25
N GLY A 601 6.21 2.64 -3.12
CA GLY A 601 6.66 2.64 -4.50
C GLY A 601 5.73 3.43 -5.41
N VAL A 602 5.89 3.20 -6.69
CA VAL A 602 5.07 3.79 -7.76
C VAL A 602 4.68 2.72 -8.77
N ALA A 603 3.49 2.84 -9.35
CA ALA A 603 2.98 1.94 -10.38
C ALA A 603 2.56 2.72 -11.62
N THR A 604 3.04 2.30 -12.80
CA THR A 604 2.65 2.88 -14.10
C THR A 604 1.50 2.08 -14.75
N PRO A 605 0.69 2.69 -15.63
CA PRO A 605 -0.39 2.04 -16.37
C PRO A 605 0.14 1.04 -17.41
N ARG A 606 -0.72 0.09 -17.82
CA ARG A 606 -0.38 -0.95 -18.81
C ARG A 606 -0.06 -0.41 -20.20
N ASP A 607 -0.85 0.54 -20.71
CA ASP A 607 -0.85 0.88 -22.14
C ASP A 607 -0.43 2.34 -22.45
N HIS A 608 0.19 3.03 -21.49
CA HIS A 608 0.55 4.44 -21.64
C HIS A 608 1.97 4.75 -21.17
N LYS A 609 2.63 5.64 -21.92
CA LYS A 609 3.93 6.22 -21.53
C LYS A 609 3.77 7.01 -20.23
N SER A 610 4.68 6.79 -19.30
CA SER A 610 4.77 7.50 -18.03
C SER A 610 6.18 8.05 -17.83
N ILE A 611 6.26 9.29 -17.36
CA ILE A 611 7.53 9.94 -17.00
C ILE A 611 7.48 10.25 -15.50
N LEU A 612 8.58 9.95 -14.81
CA LEU A 612 8.79 10.29 -13.40
C LEU A 612 10.11 11.03 -13.27
N VAL A 613 10.15 12.17 -12.57
CA VAL A 613 11.37 12.96 -12.37
C VAL A 613 11.58 13.19 -10.88
N TYR A 614 12.83 13.06 -10.45
CA TYR A 614 13.28 13.27 -9.08
C TYR A 614 14.37 14.34 -9.08
N ASP A 615 14.10 15.49 -8.45
CA ASP A 615 14.99 16.64 -8.40
C ASP A 615 15.81 16.72 -7.11
N ASN A 616 16.81 17.61 -7.09
CA ASN A 616 17.63 17.97 -5.94
C ASN A 616 18.39 16.78 -5.32
N ILE A 617 18.94 15.89 -6.14
CA ILE A 617 19.72 14.75 -5.67
C ILE A 617 21.19 15.14 -5.65
N ASP A 618 21.83 15.09 -4.49
CA ASP A 618 23.25 15.49 -4.33
C ASP A 618 24.18 14.28 -4.42
N PHE A 619 24.78 14.09 -5.60
CA PHE A 619 25.76 13.05 -5.88
C PHE A 619 27.15 13.37 -5.32
N GLY A 620 27.37 14.58 -4.79
CA GLY A 620 28.70 15.07 -4.43
C GLY A 620 29.62 15.20 -5.64
N GLU A 621 30.89 15.51 -5.39
CA GLU A 621 31.86 15.81 -6.45
C GLU A 621 32.19 14.60 -7.34
N TRP A 622 32.33 13.41 -6.73
CA TRP A 622 32.75 12.22 -7.47
C TRP A 622 31.61 11.56 -8.21
N GLY A 623 30.44 11.46 -7.60
CA GLY A 623 29.22 10.92 -8.19
C GLY A 623 29.17 9.40 -8.37
N SER A 624 28.16 8.92 -9.10
CA SER A 624 27.99 7.50 -9.45
C SER A 624 27.33 7.29 -10.82
N ASP A 625 27.62 6.14 -11.42
CA ASP A 625 27.07 5.63 -12.67
C ASP A 625 26.50 4.22 -12.51
N LEU A 626 26.39 3.73 -11.27
CA LEU A 626 25.76 2.45 -10.94
C LEU A 626 24.49 2.72 -10.16
N ILE A 627 23.37 2.32 -10.72
CA ILE A 627 22.04 2.49 -10.13
C ILE A 627 21.39 1.13 -9.89
N THR A 628 20.87 0.93 -8.69
CA THR A 628 20.07 -0.25 -8.33
C THR A 628 18.60 0.14 -8.22
N ILE A 629 17.74 -0.62 -8.90
CA ILE A 629 16.30 -0.37 -8.96
C ILE A 629 15.57 -1.65 -8.54
N PRO A 630 14.79 -1.65 -7.44
CA PRO A 630 13.89 -2.74 -7.11
C PRO A 630 12.60 -2.62 -7.94
N ILE A 631 12.38 -3.60 -8.83
CA ILE A 631 11.23 -3.63 -9.76
C ILE A 631 10.38 -4.88 -9.48
N PHE A 632 9.06 -4.71 -9.49
CA PHE A 632 8.08 -5.79 -9.54
C PHE A 632 7.35 -5.72 -10.90
N GLU A 633 7.53 -6.77 -11.70
CA GLU A 633 6.91 -6.93 -13.02
C GLU A 633 5.79 -7.99 -12.90
N LEU A 634 4.65 -7.77 -13.56
CA LEU A 634 3.42 -8.55 -13.34
C LEU A 634 3.27 -9.74 -14.31
N GLU A 635 3.76 -9.62 -15.54
CA GLU A 635 3.35 -10.46 -16.67
C GLU A 635 4.46 -11.43 -17.13
N SER A 636 5.56 -11.51 -16.37
CA SER A 636 6.78 -12.25 -16.70
C SER A 636 7.27 -11.95 -18.12
N SER A 637 7.32 -10.67 -18.48
CA SER A 637 7.75 -10.23 -19.81
C SER A 637 8.73 -9.07 -19.76
N GLU A 638 9.49 -8.88 -20.84
CA GLU A 638 10.51 -7.83 -20.98
C GLU A 638 9.91 -6.43 -20.75
N LEU A 639 10.44 -5.73 -19.75
CA LEU A 639 10.09 -4.34 -19.44
C LEU A 639 11.19 -3.41 -19.97
N ASN A 640 10.88 -2.67 -21.04
CA ASN A 640 11.74 -1.62 -21.57
C ASN A 640 11.52 -0.31 -20.80
N PHE A 641 12.60 0.34 -20.42
CA PHE A 641 12.56 1.65 -19.76
C PHE A 641 13.83 2.44 -20.00
N GLU A 642 13.73 3.76 -19.84
CA GLU A 642 14.85 4.68 -20.00
C GLU A 642 15.13 5.44 -18.71
N ILE A 643 16.41 5.81 -18.50
CA ILE A 643 16.85 6.70 -17.43
C ILE A 643 17.55 7.91 -18.06
N TRP A 644 17.20 9.09 -17.59
CA TRP A 644 17.68 10.38 -18.06
C TRP A 644 18.28 11.19 -16.91
N GLU A 645 19.26 12.03 -17.23
CA GLU A 645 19.65 13.18 -16.41
C GLU A 645 18.79 14.39 -16.83
N GLY A 646 18.03 14.94 -15.90
CA GLY A 646 17.02 15.97 -16.15
C GLY A 646 15.65 15.41 -16.56
N ILE A 647 14.74 16.31 -16.97
CA ILE A 647 13.41 15.94 -17.45
C ILE A 647 13.54 15.26 -18.82
N PRO A 648 13.08 14.01 -19.00
CA PRO A 648 13.19 13.31 -20.28
C PRO A 648 12.62 14.12 -21.45
N PHE A 649 13.33 14.11 -22.58
CA PHE A 649 12.98 14.82 -23.81
C PHE A 649 12.98 16.36 -23.73
N ALA A 650 13.33 16.96 -22.59
CA ALA A 650 13.49 18.41 -22.47
C ALA A 650 14.86 18.88 -22.99
N ASP A 651 14.93 20.14 -23.42
CA ASP A 651 16.20 20.76 -23.84
C ASP A 651 17.23 20.73 -22.69
N GLY A 652 18.40 20.16 -22.96
CA GLY A 652 19.49 20.02 -21.99
C GLY A 652 19.46 18.71 -21.18
N SER A 653 18.45 17.86 -21.34
CA SER A 653 18.44 16.51 -20.75
C SER A 653 19.38 15.54 -21.49
N THR A 654 19.88 14.52 -20.79
CA THR A 654 20.78 13.50 -21.37
C THR A 654 20.26 12.09 -21.08
N LEU A 655 20.10 11.25 -22.10
CA LEU A 655 19.80 9.82 -21.91
C LEU A 655 21.01 9.12 -21.27
N LEU A 656 20.79 8.53 -20.10
CA LEU A 656 21.82 7.81 -19.33
C LEU A 656 21.74 6.29 -19.54
N LEU A 657 20.54 5.75 -19.75
CA LEU A 657 20.32 4.32 -19.93
C LEU A 657 19.08 4.07 -20.78
N ASP A 658 19.18 3.11 -21.69
CA ASP A 658 18.06 2.45 -22.37
C ASP A 658 18.23 0.94 -22.11
N ALA A 659 17.32 0.35 -21.33
CA ALA A 659 17.50 -0.98 -20.78
C ALA A 659 16.22 -1.82 -20.78
N VAL A 660 16.44 -3.14 -20.71
CA VAL A 660 15.40 -4.15 -20.60
C VAL A 660 15.54 -4.85 -19.25
N TYR A 661 14.45 -4.93 -18.50
CA TYR A 661 14.33 -5.76 -17.31
C TYR A 661 13.56 -7.04 -17.66
N ASP A 662 14.16 -8.21 -17.40
CA ASP A 662 13.65 -9.53 -17.84
C ASP A 662 13.73 -10.58 -16.72
N LYS A 663 13.51 -10.19 -15.46
CA LYS A 663 13.35 -11.17 -14.38
C LYS A 663 11.94 -11.75 -14.40
N PRO A 664 11.77 -13.05 -14.11
CA PRO A 664 10.44 -13.64 -13.98
C PRO A 664 9.65 -12.94 -12.88
N SER A 665 8.33 -12.81 -13.08
CA SER A 665 7.45 -12.22 -12.08
C SER A 665 7.44 -13.08 -10.81
N ILE A 666 7.61 -12.42 -9.66
CA ILE A 666 7.26 -12.96 -8.35
C ILE A 666 6.18 -12.05 -7.80
N TRP A 667 4.97 -12.58 -7.64
CA TRP A 667 3.81 -11.78 -7.23
C TRP A 667 4.12 -10.95 -5.99
N ASN A 668 3.78 -9.66 -6.08
CA ASN A 668 3.91 -8.68 -5.02
C ASN A 668 5.33 -8.55 -4.43
N THR A 669 6.38 -8.86 -5.19
CA THR A 669 7.75 -8.90 -4.68
C THR A 669 8.69 -8.09 -5.57
N TYR A 670 9.32 -7.07 -4.99
CA TYR A 670 10.37 -6.30 -5.68
C TYR A 670 11.66 -7.10 -5.78
N GLN A 671 12.24 -7.15 -6.98
CA GLN A 671 13.54 -7.77 -7.22
C GLN A 671 14.53 -6.68 -7.68
N GLU A 672 15.63 -6.53 -6.95
CA GLU A 672 16.68 -5.55 -7.27
C GLU A 672 17.43 -5.94 -8.55
N GLU A 673 17.69 -4.97 -9.42
CA GLU A 673 18.62 -5.09 -10.55
C GLU A 673 19.53 -3.86 -10.61
N THR A 674 20.80 -4.06 -10.97
CA THR A 674 21.80 -2.98 -11.02
C THR A 674 22.22 -2.71 -12.44
N PHE A 675 22.13 -1.45 -12.85
CA PHE A 675 22.43 -0.99 -14.20
C PHE A 675 23.61 -0.01 -14.21
N LYS A 676 24.41 -0.06 -15.27
CA LYS A 676 25.51 0.87 -15.53
C LYS A 676 25.05 1.97 -16.49
N LEU A 677 25.15 3.22 -16.06
CA LEU A 677 24.79 4.40 -16.83
C LEU A 677 25.88 4.79 -17.83
N ALA A 678 25.49 5.47 -18.90
CA ALA A 678 26.37 5.94 -19.97
C ALA A 678 27.44 6.94 -19.51
N LYS A 679 27.16 7.67 -18.41
CA LYS A 679 28.10 8.55 -17.74
C LYS A 679 27.79 8.61 -16.25
N ARG A 680 28.76 9.14 -15.50
CA ARG A 680 28.60 9.44 -14.09
C ARG A 680 27.79 10.70 -13.86
N VAL A 681 26.80 10.61 -12.97
CA VAL A 681 26.03 11.74 -12.47
C VAL A 681 26.76 12.32 -11.26
N LYS A 682 27.00 13.64 -11.27
CA LYS A 682 27.80 14.37 -10.26
C LYS A 682 27.08 15.64 -9.82
N GLY A 683 27.44 16.15 -8.64
CA GLY A 683 26.85 17.35 -8.06
C GLY A 683 25.36 17.21 -7.77
N ILE A 684 24.66 18.33 -7.72
CA ILE A 684 23.20 18.34 -7.58
C ILE A 684 22.58 18.14 -8.97
N SER A 685 21.82 17.07 -9.14
CA SER A 685 21.21 16.71 -10.42
C SER A 685 19.80 16.15 -10.24
N SER A 686 19.13 15.90 -11.37
CA SER A 686 17.79 15.30 -11.43
C SER A 686 17.83 14.01 -12.23
N ILE A 687 17.09 13.01 -11.78
CA ILE A 687 16.97 11.71 -12.47
C ILE A 687 15.54 11.54 -12.99
N GLY A 688 15.41 11.28 -14.28
CA GLY A 688 14.15 11.01 -14.97
C GLY A 688 14.03 9.55 -15.39
N PHE A 689 12.86 8.95 -15.22
CA PHE A 689 12.52 7.61 -15.72
C PHE A 689 11.42 7.70 -16.76
N VAL A 690 11.52 6.89 -17.81
CA VAL A 690 10.45 6.70 -18.81
C VAL A 690 10.05 5.24 -18.85
N PHE A 691 8.77 4.97 -18.61
CA PHE A 691 8.17 3.64 -18.74
C PHE A 691 7.12 3.66 -19.85
N TYR A 692 7.08 2.60 -20.66
CA TYR A 692 6.15 2.48 -21.78
C TYR A 692 4.97 1.54 -21.51
N ARG A 693 5.01 0.84 -20.38
CA ARG A 693 3.99 -0.11 -19.92
C ARG A 693 4.01 -0.19 -18.40
N LYS A 694 3.20 -1.10 -17.84
CA LYS A 694 3.07 -1.28 -16.39
C LYS A 694 4.38 -1.78 -15.78
N ALA A 695 4.83 -1.04 -14.77
CA ALA A 695 5.97 -1.34 -13.93
C ALA A 695 5.66 -0.90 -12.50
N HIS A 696 6.01 -1.73 -11.52
CA HIS A 696 6.04 -1.32 -10.13
C HIS A 696 7.49 -1.06 -9.73
N VAL A 697 7.78 0.14 -9.24
CA VAL A 697 9.13 0.57 -8.86
C VAL A 697 9.11 1.01 -7.40
N LYS A 698 9.87 0.34 -6.54
CA LYS A 698 9.96 0.71 -5.11
C LYS A 698 10.66 2.06 -4.93
N GLY A 699 11.65 2.33 -5.78
CA GLY A 699 12.55 3.46 -5.69
C GLY A 699 13.84 3.17 -6.42
N PHE A 700 14.90 3.91 -6.11
CA PHE A 700 16.24 3.66 -6.64
C PHE A 700 17.31 4.13 -5.66
N LYS A 701 18.51 3.57 -5.78
CA LYS A 701 19.71 4.02 -5.07
C LYS A 701 20.91 3.90 -5.99
N PHE A 702 21.91 4.73 -5.79
CA PHE A 702 23.19 4.66 -6.46
C PHE A 702 24.23 3.99 -5.55
N GLU A 703 25.19 3.30 -6.18
CA GLU A 703 26.33 2.77 -5.44
C GLU A 703 27.30 3.92 -5.13
N ARG A 704 27.70 4.05 -3.86
CA ARG A 704 28.75 5.01 -3.49
C ARG A 704 30.09 4.48 -3.99
N LEU A 705 30.67 5.18 -4.95
CA LEU A 705 31.96 4.84 -5.52
C LEU A 705 33.08 5.52 -4.72
N ASP A 706 34.00 4.75 -4.16
CA ASP A 706 35.19 5.28 -3.50
C ASP A 706 36.18 5.76 -4.56
N LYS A 707 36.31 7.08 -4.75
CA LYS A 707 37.20 7.71 -5.76
C LYS A 707 38.58 7.07 -5.76
N ALA A 708 39.16 6.86 -4.58
CA ALA A 708 40.49 6.30 -4.38
C ALA A 708 40.73 4.93 -5.06
N TYR A 709 39.71 4.06 -5.08
CA TYR A 709 39.82 2.69 -5.60
C TYR A 709 39.19 2.51 -6.98
N CYS A 710 38.61 3.58 -7.54
CA CYS A 710 38.09 3.59 -8.89
C CYS A 710 39.22 3.66 -9.92
N ARG A 711 38.94 3.20 -11.14
CA ARG A 711 39.76 3.57 -12.29
C ARG A 711 39.51 5.05 -12.60
N ILE A 712 40.55 5.87 -12.50
CA ILE A 712 40.52 7.32 -12.72
C ILE A 712 41.27 7.62 -14.02
N ASN A 713 40.61 8.32 -14.95
CA ASN A 713 41.23 8.72 -16.21
C ASN A 713 42.11 9.94 -16.01
N MET A 714 43.10 10.12 -16.89
CA MET A 714 44.05 11.21 -16.73
C MET A 714 43.42 12.60 -16.89
N SER A 715 42.33 12.67 -17.66
CA SER A 715 41.53 13.87 -17.84
C SER A 715 40.74 14.28 -16.60
N ASP A 716 40.59 13.40 -15.59
CA ASP A 716 39.79 13.66 -14.38
C ASP A 716 40.59 14.41 -13.30
N ALA A 717 41.79 14.92 -13.62
CA ALA A 717 42.61 15.67 -12.69
C ALA A 717 41.92 16.97 -12.26
N ASP A 718 41.88 17.21 -10.95
CA ASP A 718 41.29 18.40 -10.35
C ASP A 718 42.13 19.66 -10.68
N SER A 719 43.45 19.50 -10.84
CA SER A 719 44.31 20.52 -11.41
C SER A 719 45.52 19.95 -12.17
N VAL A 720 45.99 20.69 -13.18
CA VAL A 720 47.17 20.35 -13.98
C VAL A 720 48.13 21.53 -14.01
N TYR A 721 49.39 21.31 -13.65
CA TYR A 721 50.46 22.31 -13.67
C TYR A 721 51.50 21.93 -14.72
N GLY A 722 51.97 22.89 -15.51
CA GLY A 722 52.95 22.69 -16.61
C GLY A 722 52.35 23.03 -17.98
N ASP A 723 53.17 23.02 -19.03
CA ASP A 723 52.79 23.42 -20.39
C ASP A 723 53.15 22.39 -21.49
N SER A 724 53.84 21.31 -21.12
CA SER A 724 54.28 20.26 -22.05
C SER A 724 53.39 19.02 -21.99
N TYR A 725 52.12 19.12 -22.41
CA TYR A 725 51.20 17.98 -22.54
C TYR A 725 50.04 18.34 -23.50
N SER A 726 49.28 17.34 -23.96
CA SER A 726 47.99 17.56 -24.63
C SER A 726 46.95 16.54 -24.18
N ILE A 727 45.74 16.98 -23.85
CA ILE A 727 44.64 16.07 -23.44
C ILE A 727 43.71 15.85 -24.63
N LYS A 728 43.41 14.59 -24.96
CA LYS A 728 42.42 14.22 -25.97
C LYS A 728 41.53 13.11 -25.43
N GLY A 729 40.25 13.43 -25.22
CA GLY A 729 39.33 12.51 -24.54
C GLY A 729 39.82 12.24 -23.11
N GLU A 730 39.92 10.97 -22.76
CA GLU A 730 40.30 10.50 -21.42
C GLU A 730 41.82 10.41 -21.17
N VAL A 731 42.63 10.65 -22.21
CA VAL A 731 44.07 10.37 -22.22
C VAL A 731 44.87 11.68 -22.31
N ALA A 732 45.93 11.77 -21.52
CA ALA A 732 46.95 12.81 -21.64
C ALA A 732 48.14 12.28 -22.45
N TYR A 733 48.51 12.99 -23.51
CA TYR A 733 49.58 12.67 -24.45
C TYR A 733 50.75 13.63 -24.30
N ASP A 734 51.92 13.16 -24.72
CA ASP A 734 53.15 13.94 -24.83
C ASP A 734 53.53 14.63 -23.50
N ILE A 735 53.27 13.97 -22.36
CA ILE A 735 53.57 14.50 -21.03
C ILE A 735 55.09 14.60 -20.88
N GLY A 736 55.57 15.83 -20.90
CA GLY A 736 56.97 16.19 -20.89
C GLY A 736 57.41 16.83 -19.57
N ASN A 737 58.25 17.86 -19.68
CA ASN A 737 58.98 18.38 -18.53
C ASN A 737 58.09 19.19 -17.56
N ASN A 738 58.23 18.90 -16.26
CA ASN A 738 57.61 19.63 -15.16
C ASN A 738 56.07 19.68 -15.24
N VAL A 739 55.45 18.58 -15.65
CA VAL A 739 53.99 18.45 -15.64
C VAL A 739 53.55 17.75 -14.36
N SER A 740 52.53 18.26 -13.69
CA SER A 740 51.94 17.63 -12.51
C SER A 740 50.43 17.58 -12.64
N PHE A 741 49.84 16.41 -12.41
CA PHE A 741 48.40 16.22 -12.36
C PHE A 741 47.99 15.90 -10.93
N VAL A 742 47.07 16.66 -10.39
CA VAL A 742 46.64 16.57 -8.99
C VAL A 742 45.20 16.07 -8.94
N TYR A 743 44.98 15.09 -8.07
CA TYR A 743 43.68 14.51 -7.75
C TYR A 743 43.42 14.73 -6.26
N GLU A 744 42.42 15.54 -5.95
CA GLU A 744 42.03 15.89 -4.60
C GLU A 744 40.99 14.88 -4.05
N ASN A 745 40.75 14.90 -2.75
CA ASN A 745 39.72 14.07 -2.08
C ASN A 745 39.86 12.55 -2.33
N MET A 746 41.10 12.05 -2.35
CA MET A 746 41.43 10.62 -2.46
C MET A 746 41.43 10.00 -1.06
N ASP A 747 40.33 9.32 -0.69
CA ASP A 747 40.17 8.68 0.62
C ASP A 747 40.48 7.17 0.58
N PHE A 748 41.61 6.78 1.17
CA PHE A 748 42.04 5.39 1.31
C PHE A 748 41.59 4.73 2.63
N GLY A 749 40.89 5.47 3.49
CA GLY A 749 40.44 5.00 4.79
C GLY A 749 41.55 4.44 5.68
N SER A 750 41.17 3.57 6.63
CA SER A 750 42.12 2.91 7.54
C SER A 750 42.77 1.65 6.97
N LYS A 751 42.17 1.04 5.93
CA LYS A 751 42.75 -0.12 5.23
C LYS A 751 43.96 0.29 4.40
N GLY A 752 43.89 1.46 3.78
CA GLY A 752 44.93 2.00 2.93
C GLY A 752 45.01 1.37 1.54
N ALA A 753 45.95 1.86 0.73
CA ALA A 753 46.32 1.28 -0.55
C ALA A 753 47.85 1.16 -0.65
N GLY A 754 48.33 -0.07 -0.82
CA GLY A 754 49.76 -0.38 -0.98
C GLY A 754 50.20 -0.57 -2.42
N LYS A 755 49.28 -0.45 -3.38
CA LYS A 755 49.54 -0.78 -4.78
C LYS A 755 48.81 0.15 -5.72
N ILE A 756 49.44 0.49 -6.84
CA ILE A 756 48.84 1.25 -7.93
C ILE A 756 49.01 0.51 -9.25
N THR A 757 47.97 0.53 -10.07
CA THR A 757 47.99 0.09 -11.46
C THR A 757 47.87 1.32 -12.35
N ILE A 758 48.81 1.47 -13.30
CA ILE A 758 48.88 2.58 -14.26
C ILE A 758 48.78 2.01 -15.67
N CYS A 759 47.94 2.59 -16.50
CA CYS A 759 47.89 2.33 -17.94
C CYS A 759 48.47 3.52 -18.72
N GLY A 760 49.56 3.27 -19.43
CA GLY A 760 50.26 4.29 -20.20
C GLY A 760 51.24 3.69 -21.20
N ARG A 761 51.99 4.55 -21.88
CA ARG A 761 53.07 4.16 -22.79
C ARG A 761 54.17 5.23 -22.84
N THR A 762 55.37 4.81 -23.22
CA THR A 762 56.54 5.70 -23.35
C THR A 762 57.53 5.14 -24.36
N SER A 763 58.14 6.04 -25.12
CA SER A 763 59.23 5.71 -26.05
C SER A 763 60.61 5.58 -25.40
N LEU A 764 60.74 6.02 -24.13
CA LEU A 764 61.98 5.96 -23.34
C LEU A 764 62.21 4.54 -22.83
N ASP A 765 63.46 4.14 -22.62
CA ASP A 765 63.78 2.82 -22.04
C ASP A 765 63.12 2.66 -20.66
N ASN A 766 63.10 3.74 -19.85
CA ASN A 766 62.31 3.88 -18.63
C ASN A 766 61.86 5.34 -18.48
N ASN A 767 60.61 5.54 -18.04
CA ASN A 767 60.07 6.85 -17.68
C ASN A 767 59.74 6.89 -16.19
N THR A 768 60.43 7.76 -15.45
CA THR A 768 60.18 8.00 -14.02
C THR A 768 58.89 8.79 -13.80
N ILE A 769 58.04 8.31 -12.88
CA ILE A 769 56.80 8.97 -12.44
C ILE A 769 56.84 9.09 -10.93
N HIS A 770 56.72 10.31 -10.41
CA HIS A 770 56.57 10.55 -8.97
C HIS A 770 55.09 10.52 -8.60
N VAL A 771 54.70 9.60 -7.73
CA VAL A 771 53.35 9.51 -7.17
C VAL A 771 53.40 10.03 -5.74
N ARG A 772 52.98 11.27 -5.55
CA ARG A 772 52.98 11.95 -4.25
C ARG A 772 51.59 11.93 -3.64
N PHE A 773 51.46 11.48 -2.39
CA PHE A 773 50.25 11.64 -1.60
C PHE A 773 50.50 12.66 -0.50
N GLU A 774 49.57 13.59 -0.29
CA GLU A 774 49.68 14.66 0.71
C GLU A 774 48.33 14.87 1.41
N ASN A 775 48.33 14.78 2.75
CA ASN A 775 47.21 15.13 3.62
C ASN A 775 47.69 16.06 4.77
N GLU A 776 46.81 16.42 5.71
CA GLU A 776 47.16 17.32 6.82
C GLU A 776 48.24 16.75 7.78
N GLU A 777 48.45 15.43 7.80
CA GLU A 777 49.33 14.75 8.76
C GLU A 777 50.60 14.17 8.13
N GLN A 778 50.57 13.81 6.85
CA GLN A 778 51.54 12.94 6.18
C GLN A 778 51.73 13.34 4.70
N SER A 779 52.97 13.23 4.23
CA SER A 779 53.33 13.40 2.81
C SER A 779 54.25 12.27 2.38
N TYR A 780 53.79 11.43 1.45
CA TYR A 780 54.54 10.33 0.87
C TYR A 780 54.88 10.63 -0.58
N ASN A 781 56.08 10.25 -1.03
CA ASN A 781 56.48 10.41 -2.43
C ASN A 781 57.09 9.10 -2.92
N ASN A 782 56.32 8.36 -3.72
CA ASN A 782 56.74 7.12 -4.33
C ASN A 782 57.30 7.38 -5.72
N ILE A 783 58.37 6.68 -6.09
CA ILE A 783 59.00 6.79 -7.41
C ILE A 783 58.74 5.49 -8.16
N ILE A 784 58.09 5.61 -9.31
CA ILE A 784 57.77 4.49 -10.19
C ILE A 784 58.59 4.62 -11.47
N GLU A 785 59.16 3.50 -11.92
CA GLU A 785 59.82 3.40 -13.23
C GLU A 785 58.93 2.62 -14.19
N PHE A 786 58.36 3.32 -15.19
CA PHE A 786 57.54 2.70 -16.22
C PHE A 786 58.41 2.37 -17.42
N GLU A 787 58.68 1.08 -17.65
CA GLU A 787 59.54 0.65 -18.76
C GLU A 787 58.85 0.86 -20.13
N LYS A 788 59.69 0.98 -21.16
CA LYS A 788 59.27 1.19 -22.55
C LYS A 788 58.06 0.35 -22.97
N SER A 789 57.09 1.00 -23.60
CA SER A 789 56.01 0.32 -24.32
C SER A 789 55.53 1.18 -25.49
N GLU A 790 55.31 0.55 -26.64
CA GLU A 790 54.78 1.21 -27.84
C GLU A 790 53.24 1.28 -27.83
N GLU A 791 52.60 0.37 -27.09
CA GLU A 791 51.15 0.30 -26.89
C GLU A 791 50.76 0.67 -25.45
N PHE A 792 49.55 1.20 -25.24
CA PHE A 792 49.04 1.43 -23.89
C PHE A 792 48.97 0.12 -23.12
N THR A 793 49.77 0.02 -22.07
CA THR A 793 49.92 -1.22 -21.29
C THR A 793 49.64 -0.95 -19.82
N GLU A 794 48.96 -1.87 -19.17
CA GLU A 794 48.74 -1.84 -17.72
C GLU A 794 49.98 -2.40 -17.00
N ARG A 795 50.49 -1.65 -16.03
CA ARG A 795 51.55 -2.09 -15.13
C ARG A 795 51.18 -1.75 -13.70
N SER A 796 51.42 -2.68 -12.79
CA SER A 796 51.20 -2.46 -11.36
C SER A 796 52.52 -2.28 -10.62
N PHE A 797 52.49 -1.41 -9.62
CA PHE A 797 53.64 -1.01 -8.83
C PHE A 797 53.27 -1.00 -7.35
N GLU A 798 54.20 -1.47 -6.51
CA GLU A 798 54.07 -1.39 -5.06
C GLU A 798 54.39 0.04 -4.60
N LEU A 799 53.63 0.52 -3.62
CA LEU A 799 53.75 1.83 -3.00
C LEU A 799 53.92 1.68 -1.49
N GLU A 800 54.46 2.73 -0.86
CA GLU A 800 54.21 2.94 0.56
C GLU A 800 52.69 3.02 0.80
N MET A 801 52.24 2.36 1.88
CA MET A 801 50.83 2.25 2.23
C MET A 801 50.22 3.64 2.43
N LEU A 802 49.35 4.05 1.51
CA LEU A 802 48.63 5.33 1.58
C LEU A 802 47.39 5.16 2.47
N GLN A 803 47.23 5.97 3.51
CA GLN A 803 46.08 5.91 4.43
C GLN A 803 45.45 7.29 4.64
N GLY A 804 44.14 7.30 4.91
CA GLY A 804 43.36 8.52 5.12
C GLY A 804 42.98 9.25 3.82
N CYS A 805 42.42 10.44 3.97
CA CYS A 805 41.97 11.31 2.88
C CYS A 805 43.00 12.39 2.57
N GLY A 806 43.36 12.56 1.30
CA GLY A 806 44.35 13.55 0.86
C GLY A 806 44.35 13.76 -0.66
N SER A 807 45.40 14.40 -1.16
CA SER A 807 45.60 14.62 -2.59
C SER A 807 46.68 13.67 -3.14
N VAL A 808 46.47 13.12 -4.33
CA VAL A 808 47.46 12.35 -5.09
C VAL A 808 47.93 13.17 -6.28
N SER A 809 49.24 13.38 -6.40
CA SER A 809 49.86 14.09 -7.50
C SER A 809 50.78 13.16 -8.31
N PHE A 810 50.60 13.13 -9.63
CA PHE A 810 51.53 12.50 -10.56
C PHE A 810 52.45 13.58 -11.14
N ILE A 811 53.73 13.54 -10.79
CA ILE A 811 54.73 14.56 -11.13
C ILE A 811 55.73 13.98 -12.14
N PHE A 812 55.84 14.63 -13.28
CA PHE A 812 56.74 14.30 -14.39
C PHE A 812 57.87 15.34 -14.44
N LEU A 813 59.09 14.91 -14.12
CA LEU A 813 60.27 15.77 -14.03
C LEU A 813 60.96 15.94 -15.40
N PRO A 814 61.97 16.83 -15.52
CA PRO A 814 62.65 17.03 -16.79
C PRO A 814 63.29 15.74 -17.33
N GLY A 815 62.96 15.40 -18.57
CA GLY A 815 63.38 14.16 -19.24
C GLY A 815 62.25 13.15 -19.47
N SER A 816 61.05 13.38 -18.93
CA SER A 816 59.89 12.53 -19.17
C SER A 816 59.32 12.66 -20.59
N ASN A 817 58.77 11.56 -21.09
CA ASN A 817 57.94 11.51 -22.30
C ASN A 817 56.94 10.36 -22.12
N PHE A 818 55.72 10.68 -21.70
CA PHE A 818 54.74 9.67 -21.29
C PHE A 818 53.36 10.00 -21.85
N ASP A 819 52.65 8.98 -22.32
CA ASP A 819 51.22 9.06 -22.58
C ASP A 819 50.50 8.29 -21.48
N PHE A 820 49.58 8.93 -20.78
CA PHE A 820 48.90 8.40 -19.60
C PHE A 820 47.40 8.33 -19.84
N ALA A 821 46.85 7.11 -19.79
CA ALA A 821 45.42 6.89 -19.94
C ALA A 821 44.68 6.95 -18.61
N TRP A 822 45.01 6.07 -17.65
CA TRP A 822 44.29 5.97 -16.38
C TRP A 822 45.13 5.28 -15.31
N PHE A 823 44.73 5.44 -14.05
CA PHE A 823 45.29 4.71 -12.92
C PHE A 823 44.20 4.18 -11.98
N ARG A 824 44.55 3.23 -11.13
CA ARG A 824 43.69 2.69 -10.06
C ARG A 824 44.56 2.27 -8.88
N PHE A 825 44.13 2.55 -7.66
CA PHE A 825 44.76 1.98 -6.48
C PHE A 825 44.06 0.68 -6.06
N ASP A 826 44.85 -0.28 -5.58
CA ASP A 826 44.35 -1.56 -5.07
C ASP A 826 44.64 -1.63 -3.56
N SER A 827 43.66 -2.15 -2.79
CA SER A 827 43.75 -2.31 -1.32
C SER A 827 44.70 -3.41 -0.89
#